data_AF-A0A933K6T6-F1
#
_entry.id   AF-A0A933K6T6-F1
#
_cell.length_a   1.000
_cell.length_b   1.000
_cell.length_c   1.000
_cell.angle_alpha   90.00
_cell.angle_beta   90.00
_cell.angle_gamma   90.00
#
_symmetry.space_group_name_H-M   'P 1'
#
loop_
_entity.id
_entity.type
_entity.pdbx_description
1 polymer ?
#
loop_
_entity_poly.entity_id
_entity_poly.type
_entity_poly.pdbx_seq_one_letter_code
_entity_poly.pdbx_strand_id
1 'polypeptide(L)'
;MPTPYRLLVGVDWATQEHQICAINPDGHVLDERRVEHCGSAILGSADWLAQRADGDTGSVALAIEIPREALVETLIERGFHVYAINPKQLDRFRDRHTVAGAKDDRRDAFVLADSLRTDPHCFRLIHMDDAVTIELRELARVDDDLREETNRLTNRLREQIHRYYPQPLKLSPSADEPWLRDLWELLPEPAKLSGVRRPQVERILRPNRIRRIDSETVLQVLKVPPLYAAPGTVEAAKAHIQLLLPRLRLVYRQRRTCARRIEGLLDQLPHAQAENGQKEEHRDVALLRSLPGAGRVVCATAFAEASPPLRERDYHSFRALAGVAPVTKQTGKQGKEGSRRRVTVLMRRACAGAPSLDPAWGLVYTGRALEGRLDGGLRSGRLPTGRGDAGPRQRPARAHDPAGPSWSCDVSSSMTVWRAAMSYENLTVEVKDRIATVTVNRPKVLNALNTRTLEELGAAFASLSADTSVRAIILTGAGEKAFVAGADISEMKDMDPPTVMNYSQLGTRVLMTIERCSKPTIAAVNGFALGGGMELAMACDIIYASEKAKFGQPEINLGVTPGFGGTQRLPRLIGKAAALELLLTGDTITAQQARELGLVSRVVAPEALLPAAQETASRIAAKGAFALSQLKRAVINGLEMPLEAALVYESHLFGLCFATPDQKEGMTAFVEKRKPSFQ
;
A
#
# COMPACT_ATOMS: atom_id res chain seq x y z
N MET A 1 -31.46 8.79 -1.84
CA MET A 1 -31.75 9.49 -3.11
C MET A 1 -33.04 10.28 -2.93
N PRO A 2 -33.03 11.62 -2.99
CA PRO A 2 -34.25 12.39 -3.14
C PRO A 2 -34.62 12.36 -4.64
N THR A 3 -35.86 11.96 -4.95
CA THR A 3 -36.44 11.73 -6.31
C THR A 3 -36.23 10.31 -6.88
N PRO A 4 -37.30 9.57 -7.24
CA PRO A 4 -37.17 8.32 -7.97
C PRO A 4 -36.81 8.62 -9.43
N TYR A 5 -35.61 8.23 -9.85
CA TYR A 5 -35.17 8.30 -11.24
C TYR A 5 -36.05 7.41 -12.13
N ARG A 6 -36.41 7.91 -13.32
CA ARG A 6 -37.15 7.14 -14.33
C ARG A 6 -36.24 6.22 -15.13
N LEU A 7 -34.99 6.63 -15.29
CA LEU A 7 -33.97 5.91 -16.04
C LEU A 7 -32.67 5.86 -15.25
N LEU A 8 -32.10 4.67 -15.11
CA LEU A 8 -30.73 4.50 -14.64
C LEU A 8 -29.88 4.05 -15.81
N VAL A 9 -28.74 4.69 -15.99
CA VAL A 9 -27.87 4.45 -17.14
C VAL A 9 -26.49 4.16 -16.63
N GLY A 10 -25.84 3.12 -17.14
CA GLY A 10 -24.43 2.87 -16.88
C GLY A 10 -23.63 3.05 -18.14
N VAL A 11 -22.45 3.63 -18.00
CA VAL A 11 -21.55 3.91 -19.13
C VAL A 11 -20.17 3.36 -18.86
N ASP A 12 -19.77 2.37 -19.66
CA ASP A 12 -18.41 1.85 -19.67
C ASP A 12 -17.59 2.57 -20.75
N TRP A 13 -16.55 3.27 -20.32
CA TRP A 13 -15.70 4.11 -21.16
C TRP A 13 -14.51 3.31 -21.70
N ALA A 14 -14.44 3.13 -23.02
CA ALA A 14 -13.24 2.63 -23.70
C ALA A 14 -12.68 3.60 -24.75
N THR A 15 -11.51 3.29 -25.29
CA THR A 15 -10.71 4.21 -26.13
C THR A 15 -11.29 4.43 -27.54
N GLN A 16 -12.05 3.47 -28.07
CA GLN A 16 -12.59 3.53 -29.44
C GLN A 16 -14.11 3.57 -29.47
N GLU A 17 -14.76 2.72 -28.66
CA GLU A 17 -16.21 2.65 -28.55
C GLU A 17 -16.59 2.59 -27.07
N HIS A 18 -17.59 3.36 -26.67
CA HIS A 18 -18.18 3.34 -25.35
C HIS A 18 -19.44 2.51 -25.38
N GLN A 19 -19.73 1.87 -24.26
CA GLN A 19 -20.93 1.06 -24.11
C GLN A 19 -21.87 1.71 -23.10
N ILE A 20 -23.09 2.00 -23.54
CA ILE A 20 -24.14 2.59 -22.72
C ILE A 20 -25.25 1.57 -22.53
N CYS A 21 -25.70 1.37 -21.30
CA CYS A 21 -26.84 0.52 -20.96
C CYS A 21 -27.84 1.34 -20.14
N ALA A 22 -29.11 1.36 -20.56
CA ALA A 22 -30.18 2.05 -19.87
C ALA A 22 -31.20 1.03 -19.31
N ILE A 23 -31.49 1.13 -18.02
CA ILE A 23 -32.40 0.24 -17.29
C ILE A 23 -33.53 1.03 -16.64
N ASN A 24 -34.67 0.37 -16.41
CA ASN A 24 -35.76 0.92 -15.64
C ASN A 24 -35.52 0.75 -14.12
N PRO A 25 -36.35 1.36 -13.25
CA PRO A 25 -36.21 1.21 -11.79
C PRO A 25 -36.39 -0.21 -11.25
N ASP A 26 -36.99 -1.11 -12.04
CA ASP A 26 -37.14 -2.53 -11.70
C ASP A 26 -35.90 -3.37 -12.07
N GLY A 27 -34.92 -2.79 -12.77
CA GLY A 27 -33.69 -3.46 -13.20
C GLY A 27 -33.75 -4.11 -14.58
N HIS A 28 -34.81 -3.89 -15.35
CA HIS A 28 -34.93 -4.40 -16.72
C HIS A 28 -34.19 -3.48 -17.70
N VAL A 29 -33.38 -4.09 -18.58
CA VAL A 29 -32.72 -3.38 -19.69
C VAL A 29 -33.79 -2.86 -20.65
N LEU A 30 -33.81 -1.54 -20.81
CA LEU A 30 -34.67 -0.87 -21.79
C LEU A 30 -33.96 -0.72 -23.12
N ASP A 31 -32.66 -0.41 -23.11
CA ASP A 31 -31.87 -0.29 -24.33
C ASP A 31 -30.36 -0.29 -24.07
N GLU A 32 -29.59 -0.56 -25.11
CA GLU A 32 -28.13 -0.56 -25.11
C GLU A 32 -27.58 0.06 -26.39
N ARG A 33 -26.47 0.79 -26.28
CA ARG A 33 -25.85 1.41 -27.45
C ARG A 33 -24.34 1.42 -27.36
N ARG A 34 -23.71 1.10 -28.49
CA ARG A 34 -22.29 1.40 -28.73
C ARG A 34 -22.16 2.79 -29.33
N VAL A 35 -21.24 3.56 -28.78
CA VAL A 35 -21.02 4.96 -29.16
C VAL A 35 -19.54 5.11 -29.48
N GLU A 36 -19.22 5.41 -30.73
CA GLU A 36 -17.85 5.72 -31.14
C GLU A 36 -17.29 6.91 -30.33
N HIS A 37 -16.00 6.89 -30.00
CA HIS A 37 -15.30 7.98 -29.32
C HIS A 37 -15.07 9.17 -30.27
N CYS A 38 -16.16 9.79 -30.74
CA CYS A 38 -16.14 10.98 -31.59
C CYS A 38 -17.23 11.97 -31.15
N GLY A 39 -16.97 13.27 -31.34
CA GLY A 39 -17.83 14.33 -30.76
C GLY A 39 -19.29 14.26 -31.19
N SER A 40 -19.58 13.90 -32.45
CA SER A 40 -20.95 13.77 -32.95
C SER A 40 -21.69 12.57 -32.36
N ALA A 41 -21.03 11.41 -32.22
CA ALA A 41 -21.63 10.22 -31.63
C ALA A 41 -21.89 10.41 -30.13
N ILE A 42 -20.97 11.07 -29.44
CA ILE A 42 -21.07 11.45 -28.03
C ILE A 42 -22.24 12.42 -27.80
N LEU A 43 -22.35 13.50 -28.58
CA LEU A 43 -23.48 14.42 -28.45
C LEU A 43 -24.82 13.74 -28.79
N GLY A 44 -24.82 12.90 -29.83
CA GLY A 44 -25.99 12.13 -30.23
C GLY A 44 -26.43 11.08 -29.20
N SER A 45 -25.53 10.62 -28.32
CA SER A 45 -25.91 9.73 -27.22
C SER A 45 -26.63 10.47 -26.10
N ALA A 46 -26.22 11.71 -25.79
CA ALA A 46 -26.94 12.57 -24.86
C ALA A 46 -28.32 12.98 -25.38
N ASP A 47 -28.46 13.29 -26.67
CA ASP A 47 -29.77 13.55 -27.31
C ASP A 47 -30.68 12.32 -27.22
N TRP A 48 -30.13 11.13 -27.47
CA TRP A 48 -30.86 9.87 -27.37
C TRP A 48 -31.33 9.58 -25.94
N LEU A 49 -30.48 9.79 -24.92
CA LEU A 49 -30.87 9.63 -23.52
C LEU A 49 -31.96 10.64 -23.12
N ALA A 50 -31.87 11.89 -23.58
CA ALA A 50 -32.89 12.90 -23.33
C ALA A 50 -34.23 12.51 -23.95
N GLN A 51 -34.24 11.98 -25.18
CA GLN A 51 -35.45 11.47 -25.83
C GLN A 51 -36.08 10.32 -25.04
N ARG A 52 -35.27 9.43 -24.45
CA ARG A 52 -35.76 8.32 -23.62
C ARG A 52 -36.31 8.74 -22.26
N ALA A 53 -36.01 9.95 -21.84
CA ALA A 53 -36.55 10.57 -20.65
C ALA A 53 -37.70 11.54 -20.95
N ASP A 54 -38.28 11.50 -22.17
CA ASP A 54 -39.29 12.46 -22.64
C ASP A 54 -38.87 13.93 -22.50
N GLY A 55 -37.55 14.19 -22.61
CA GLY A 55 -36.94 15.52 -22.43
C GLY A 55 -36.64 15.90 -20.97
N ASP A 56 -37.05 15.10 -19.98
CA ASP A 56 -36.76 15.34 -18.56
C ASP A 56 -35.41 14.71 -18.17
N THR A 57 -34.31 15.37 -18.53
CA THR A 57 -32.94 14.90 -18.25
C THR A 57 -32.64 14.78 -16.76
N GLY A 58 -33.32 15.55 -15.90
CA GLY A 58 -33.20 15.47 -14.44
C GLY A 58 -33.72 14.16 -13.85
N SER A 59 -34.58 13.45 -14.59
CA SER A 59 -35.10 12.12 -14.23
C SER A 59 -34.16 10.95 -14.56
N VAL A 60 -32.99 11.24 -15.14
CA VAL A 60 -31.99 10.25 -15.54
C VAL A 60 -30.77 10.30 -14.63
N ALA A 61 -30.39 9.14 -14.08
CA ALA A 61 -29.16 8.98 -13.30
C ALA A 61 -28.14 8.15 -14.07
N LEU A 62 -26.97 8.72 -14.35
CA LEU A 62 -25.88 8.03 -15.04
C LEU A 62 -24.80 7.57 -14.06
N ALA A 63 -24.33 6.34 -14.21
CA ALA A 63 -23.25 5.71 -13.46
C ALA A 63 -22.00 5.60 -14.32
N ILE A 64 -20.87 6.11 -13.82
CA ILE A 64 -19.56 6.07 -14.49
C ILE A 64 -18.43 5.69 -13.54
N GLU A 65 -17.37 5.08 -14.05
CA GLU A 65 -16.14 4.83 -13.27
C GLU A 65 -15.21 6.05 -13.23
N ILE A 66 -15.10 6.77 -14.35
CA ILE A 66 -14.14 7.86 -14.54
C ILE A 66 -14.87 9.21 -14.47
N PRO A 67 -14.80 9.93 -13.33
CA PRO A 67 -15.68 11.07 -13.04
C PRO A 67 -15.43 12.34 -13.87
N ARG A 68 -14.45 12.34 -14.79
CA ARG A 68 -13.85 13.58 -15.32
C ARG A 68 -13.41 13.47 -16.79
N GLU A 69 -14.09 12.64 -17.58
CA GLU A 69 -13.89 12.62 -19.04
C GLU A 69 -14.71 13.73 -19.72
N ALA A 70 -14.33 14.11 -20.94
CA ALA A 70 -14.93 15.21 -21.71
C ALA A 70 -16.46 15.12 -21.86
N LEU A 71 -17.01 13.91 -21.76
CA LEU A 71 -18.44 13.63 -21.89
C LEU A 71 -19.22 13.91 -20.60
N VAL A 72 -18.58 13.82 -19.43
CA VAL A 72 -19.20 14.04 -18.12
C VAL A 72 -19.71 15.47 -18.00
N GLU A 73 -18.88 16.43 -18.41
CA GLU A 73 -19.24 17.86 -18.41
C GLU A 73 -20.43 18.13 -19.34
N THR A 74 -20.40 17.56 -20.55
CA THR A 74 -21.50 17.67 -21.52
C THR A 74 -22.83 17.11 -20.98
N LEU A 75 -22.80 15.99 -20.25
CA LEU A 75 -24.00 15.43 -19.62
C LEU A 75 -24.53 16.31 -18.50
N ILE A 76 -23.64 16.81 -17.63
CA ILE A 76 -24.07 17.68 -16.52
C ILE A 76 -24.65 18.98 -17.05
N GLU A 77 -24.04 19.60 -18.07
CA GLU A 77 -24.57 20.82 -18.71
C GLU A 77 -25.95 20.60 -19.36
N ARG A 78 -26.22 19.39 -19.86
CA ARG A 78 -27.52 19.01 -20.42
C ARG A 78 -28.56 18.62 -19.34
N GLY A 79 -28.23 18.77 -18.06
CA GLY A 79 -29.15 18.57 -16.94
C GLY A 79 -29.24 17.13 -16.44
N PHE A 80 -28.35 16.25 -16.87
CA PHE A 80 -28.31 14.87 -16.37
C PHE A 80 -27.67 14.78 -14.98
N HIS A 81 -28.14 13.86 -14.14
CA HIS A 81 -27.48 13.55 -12.86
C HIS A 81 -26.43 12.47 -13.05
N VAL A 82 -25.15 12.86 -12.94
CA VAL A 82 -24.02 11.94 -13.16
C VAL A 82 -23.40 11.52 -11.82
N TYR A 83 -23.23 10.22 -11.65
CA TYR A 83 -22.72 9.56 -10.46
C TYR A 83 -21.47 8.77 -10.78
N ALA A 84 -20.42 8.94 -9.97
CA ALA A 84 -19.22 8.14 -10.08
C ALA A 84 -19.10 7.11 -8.96
N ILE A 85 -18.57 5.94 -9.32
CA ILE A 85 -18.20 4.88 -8.39
C ILE A 85 -16.69 4.67 -8.39
N ASN A 86 -16.15 4.18 -7.28
CA ASN A 86 -14.78 3.69 -7.25
C ASN A 86 -14.62 2.45 -8.14
N PRO A 87 -13.69 2.43 -9.11
CA PRO A 87 -13.47 1.27 -9.99
C PRO A 87 -13.32 -0.07 -9.25
N LYS A 88 -12.64 -0.10 -8.10
CA LYS A 88 -12.47 -1.32 -7.29
C LYS A 88 -13.73 -1.77 -6.55
N GLN A 89 -14.69 -0.86 -6.35
CA GLN A 89 -16.00 -1.25 -5.84
C GLN A 89 -16.83 -1.88 -6.96
N LEU A 90 -16.68 -1.43 -8.22
CA LEU A 90 -17.35 -2.06 -9.36
C LEU A 90 -16.93 -3.53 -9.54
N ASP A 91 -15.65 -3.86 -9.30
CA ASP A 91 -15.18 -5.26 -9.30
C ASP A 91 -16.05 -6.18 -8.44
N ARG A 92 -16.50 -5.72 -7.27
CA ARG A 92 -17.37 -6.50 -6.37
C ARG A 92 -18.81 -6.61 -6.85
N PHE A 93 -19.26 -5.65 -7.65
CA PHE A 93 -20.60 -5.67 -8.24
C PHE A 93 -20.65 -6.59 -9.47
N ARG A 94 -19.53 -6.76 -10.21
CA ARG A 94 -19.43 -7.73 -11.32
C ARG A 94 -19.73 -9.16 -10.86
N ASP A 95 -19.31 -9.53 -9.65
CA ASP A 95 -19.54 -10.86 -9.07
C ASP A 95 -21.03 -11.19 -8.86
N ARG A 96 -21.93 -10.18 -8.83
CA ARG A 96 -23.39 -10.40 -8.74
C ARG A 96 -24.00 -10.87 -10.05
N HIS A 97 -23.35 -10.59 -11.17
CA HIS A 97 -23.89 -10.83 -12.51
C HIS A 97 -23.08 -11.85 -13.30
N THR A 98 -21.85 -12.15 -12.87
CA THR A 98 -20.97 -13.12 -13.54
C THR A 98 -20.19 -13.95 -12.53
N VAL A 99 -20.04 -15.24 -12.81
CA VAL A 99 -19.06 -16.07 -12.11
C VAL A 99 -17.68 -15.73 -12.68
N ALA A 100 -16.74 -15.35 -11.80
CA ALA A 100 -15.32 -15.07 -12.10
C ALA A 100 -14.95 -13.69 -12.71
N GLY A 101 -15.79 -12.66 -12.58
CA GLY A 101 -15.38 -11.27 -12.88
C GLY A 101 -14.87 -11.05 -14.31
N ALA A 102 -15.36 -11.83 -15.28
CA ALA A 102 -14.98 -11.69 -16.67
C ALA A 102 -15.36 -10.30 -17.17
N LYS A 103 -14.38 -9.53 -17.64
CA LYS A 103 -14.59 -8.20 -18.21
C LYS A 103 -15.35 -8.33 -19.52
N ASP A 104 -16.54 -7.77 -19.57
CA ASP A 104 -17.40 -7.68 -20.76
C ASP A 104 -18.00 -6.28 -20.76
N ASP A 105 -17.60 -5.45 -21.72
CA ASP A 105 -17.95 -4.02 -21.76
C ASP A 105 -19.49 -3.79 -21.76
N ARG A 106 -20.28 -4.70 -22.38
CA ARG A 106 -21.76 -4.65 -22.31
C ARG A 106 -22.28 -4.89 -20.91
N ARG A 107 -21.68 -5.85 -20.21
CA ARG A 107 -22.05 -6.15 -18.83
C ARG A 107 -21.57 -5.08 -17.88
N ASP A 108 -20.40 -4.48 -18.10
CA ASP A 108 -19.87 -3.43 -17.23
C ASP A 108 -20.79 -2.20 -17.24
N ALA A 109 -21.30 -1.81 -18.42
CA ALA A 109 -22.33 -0.77 -18.53
C ALA A 109 -23.62 -1.16 -17.78
N PHE A 110 -24.09 -2.40 -17.88
CA PHE A 110 -25.25 -2.87 -17.12
C PHE A 110 -25.00 -2.90 -15.61
N VAL A 111 -23.85 -3.43 -15.17
CA VAL A 111 -23.45 -3.52 -13.75
C VAL A 111 -23.38 -2.13 -13.13
N LEU A 112 -22.87 -1.14 -13.85
CA LEU A 112 -22.88 0.26 -13.43
C LEU A 112 -24.30 0.78 -13.21
N ALA A 113 -25.20 0.56 -14.17
CA ALA A 113 -26.59 0.98 -14.07
C ALA A 113 -27.31 0.30 -12.88
N ASP A 114 -27.13 -1.01 -12.74
CA ASP A 114 -27.80 -1.82 -11.73
C ASP A 114 -27.25 -1.56 -10.33
N SER A 115 -25.94 -1.39 -10.17
CA SER A 115 -25.35 -1.06 -8.87
C SER A 115 -25.71 0.35 -8.40
N LEU A 116 -25.93 1.32 -9.30
CA LEU A 116 -26.47 2.63 -8.93
C LEU A 116 -27.91 2.52 -8.41
N ARG A 117 -28.69 1.58 -8.96
CA ARG A 117 -30.06 1.27 -8.53
C ARG A 117 -30.10 0.62 -7.15
N THR A 118 -29.26 -0.39 -6.91
CA THR A 118 -29.29 -1.20 -5.67
C THR A 118 -28.46 -0.61 -4.54
N ASP A 119 -27.35 0.04 -4.84
CA ASP A 119 -26.36 0.52 -3.87
C ASP A 119 -25.99 1.99 -4.11
N PRO A 120 -26.96 2.93 -4.19
CA PRO A 120 -26.71 4.33 -4.49
C PRO A 120 -25.75 5.03 -3.50
N HIS A 121 -25.58 4.47 -2.30
CA HIS A 121 -24.65 4.96 -1.28
C HIS A 121 -23.17 4.71 -1.63
N CYS A 122 -22.87 3.81 -2.57
CA CYS A 122 -21.54 3.58 -3.11
C CYS A 122 -21.16 4.59 -4.21
N PHE A 123 -22.12 5.40 -4.66
CA PHE A 123 -21.98 6.34 -5.74
C PHE A 123 -21.94 7.77 -5.22
N ARG A 124 -21.18 8.63 -5.92
CA ARG A 124 -21.04 10.04 -5.59
C ARG A 124 -21.54 10.89 -6.76
N LEU A 125 -22.44 11.82 -6.48
CA LEU A 125 -22.89 12.81 -7.46
C LEU A 125 -21.71 13.70 -7.89
N ILE A 126 -21.57 13.89 -9.19
CA ILE A 126 -20.54 14.73 -9.81
C ILE A 126 -21.11 16.12 -10.06
N HIS A 127 -20.31 17.12 -9.72
CA HIS A 127 -20.61 18.53 -9.93
C HIS A 127 -19.60 19.14 -10.90
N MET A 128 -20.01 20.17 -11.63
CA MET A 128 -19.09 20.99 -12.42
C MET A 128 -18.16 21.76 -11.49
N ASP A 129 -16.86 21.62 -11.73
CA ASP A 129 -15.86 22.45 -11.08
C ASP A 129 -15.74 23.80 -11.81
N ASP A 130 -15.38 24.86 -11.10
CA ASP A 130 -15.12 26.16 -11.70
C ASP A 130 -13.82 26.13 -12.54
N ALA A 131 -13.70 27.09 -13.47
CA ALA A 131 -12.56 27.16 -14.39
C ALA A 131 -11.19 27.22 -13.67
N VAL A 132 -11.11 27.87 -12.50
CA VAL A 132 -9.86 27.97 -11.73
C VAL A 132 -9.51 26.61 -11.13
N THR A 133 -10.49 25.87 -10.59
CA THR A 133 -10.31 24.51 -10.07
C THR A 133 -9.90 23.52 -11.16
N ILE A 134 -10.48 23.62 -12.36
CA ILE A 134 -10.11 22.79 -13.52
C ILE A 134 -8.66 23.05 -13.92
N GLU A 135 -8.25 24.31 -14.08
CA GLU A 135 -6.87 24.65 -14.45
C GLU A 135 -5.87 24.21 -13.36
N LEU A 136 -6.24 24.37 -12.09
CA LEU A 136 -5.43 23.97 -10.93
C LEU A 136 -5.18 22.46 -10.90
N ARG A 137 -6.17 21.65 -11.31
CA ARG A 137 -6.05 20.20 -11.44
C ARG A 137 -5.03 19.81 -12.50
N GLU A 138 -5.13 20.37 -13.69
CA GLU A 138 -4.21 20.04 -14.78
C GLU A 138 -2.79 20.46 -14.45
N LEU A 139 -2.62 21.63 -13.83
CA LEU A 139 -1.31 22.05 -13.34
C LEU A 139 -0.77 21.16 -12.21
N ALA A 140 -1.62 20.64 -11.32
CA ALA A 140 -1.20 19.70 -10.29
C ALA A 140 -0.74 18.35 -10.88
N ARG A 141 -1.35 17.88 -11.98
CA ARG A 141 -0.88 16.71 -12.74
C ARG A 141 0.48 16.98 -13.37
N VAL A 142 0.61 18.12 -14.06
CA VAL A 142 1.87 18.56 -14.67
C VAL A 142 3.01 18.70 -13.65
N ASP A 143 2.78 19.25 -12.46
CA ASP A 143 3.82 19.34 -11.41
C ASP A 143 4.33 17.94 -10.99
N ASP A 144 3.43 16.96 -10.91
CA ASP A 144 3.77 15.59 -10.55
C ASP A 144 4.54 14.89 -11.66
N ASP A 145 4.14 15.01 -12.93
CA ASP A 145 4.88 14.48 -14.08
C ASP A 145 6.29 15.06 -14.16
N LEU A 146 6.40 16.39 -14.00
CA LEU A 146 7.68 17.08 -13.99
C LEU A 146 8.55 16.65 -12.79
N ARG A 147 7.95 16.31 -11.65
CA ARG A 147 8.66 15.76 -10.49
C ARG A 147 9.20 14.37 -10.78
N GLU A 148 8.42 13.50 -11.41
CA GLU A 148 8.87 12.16 -11.83
C GLU A 148 10.01 12.23 -12.83
N GLU A 149 9.89 13.07 -13.86
CA GLU A 149 10.96 13.25 -14.85
C GLU A 149 12.21 13.87 -14.21
N THR A 150 12.08 14.79 -13.25
CA THR A 150 13.23 15.28 -12.45
C THR A 150 13.92 14.12 -11.75
N ASN A 151 13.18 13.29 -11.00
CA ASN A 151 13.76 12.15 -10.27
C ASN A 151 14.48 11.17 -11.21
N ARG A 152 13.87 10.85 -12.35
CA ARG A 152 14.44 9.97 -13.36
C ARG A 152 15.76 10.51 -13.90
N LEU A 153 15.79 11.79 -14.30
CA LEU A 153 16.98 12.43 -14.84
C LEU A 153 18.10 12.55 -13.79
N THR A 154 17.75 12.87 -12.54
CA THR A 154 18.70 13.00 -11.43
C THR A 154 19.35 11.66 -11.08
N ASN A 155 18.58 10.57 -11.10
CA ASN A 155 19.12 9.23 -10.89
C ASN A 155 20.07 8.83 -12.02
N ARG A 156 19.71 9.06 -13.28
CA ARG A 156 20.59 8.82 -14.43
C ARG A 156 21.89 9.64 -14.35
N LEU A 157 21.80 10.91 -13.94
CA LEU A 157 22.97 11.76 -13.73
C LEU A 157 23.87 11.18 -12.64
N ARG A 158 23.29 10.77 -11.51
CA ARG A 158 24.02 10.14 -10.39
C ARG A 158 24.73 8.86 -10.82
N GLU A 159 24.07 8.00 -11.59
CA GLU A 159 24.64 6.76 -12.12
C GLU A 159 25.86 7.02 -13.01
N GLN A 160 25.80 8.03 -13.90
CA GLN A 160 26.95 8.36 -14.74
C GLN A 160 28.13 8.89 -13.93
N ILE A 161 27.87 9.72 -12.91
CA ILE A 161 28.92 10.25 -12.02
C ILE A 161 29.57 9.12 -11.20
N HIS A 162 28.79 8.16 -10.70
CA HIS A 162 29.30 7.04 -9.90
C HIS A 162 30.31 6.16 -10.65
N ARG A 163 30.21 6.07 -11.98
CA ARG A 163 31.07 5.20 -12.80
C ARG A 163 32.55 5.59 -12.76
N TYR A 164 32.87 6.86 -12.52
CA TYR A 164 34.25 7.33 -12.63
C TYR A 164 34.66 8.35 -11.54
N TYR A 165 33.71 9.06 -10.94
CA TYR A 165 34.01 10.16 -10.02
C TYR A 165 32.91 10.42 -8.97
N PRO A 166 32.65 9.46 -8.05
CA PRO A 166 31.53 9.51 -7.10
C PRO A 166 31.65 10.56 -5.98
N GLN A 167 32.87 11.04 -5.68
CA GLN A 167 33.15 11.91 -4.55
C GLN A 167 32.34 13.21 -4.50
N PRO A 168 32.02 13.92 -5.61
CA PRO A 168 31.26 15.17 -5.50
C PRO A 168 29.79 14.92 -5.14
N LEU A 169 29.29 13.68 -5.26
CA LEU A 169 27.97 13.30 -4.76
C LEU A 169 27.89 13.37 -3.23
N LYS A 170 29.02 13.45 -2.52
CA LYS A 170 29.05 13.68 -1.06
C LYS A 170 28.77 15.13 -0.68
N LEU A 171 28.88 16.07 -1.61
CA LEU A 171 28.70 17.50 -1.36
C LEU A 171 27.22 17.91 -1.18
N SER A 172 26.32 17.07 -1.67
CA SER A 172 24.89 17.36 -1.72
C SER A 172 24.10 16.05 -1.72
N PRO A 173 22.99 15.95 -0.96
CA PRO A 173 22.10 14.79 -1.02
C PRO A 173 21.50 14.56 -2.43
N SER A 174 21.34 15.63 -3.20
CA SER A 174 20.79 15.57 -4.55
C SER A 174 21.83 15.96 -5.60
N ALA A 175 21.96 15.12 -6.64
CA ALA A 175 22.98 15.26 -7.69
C ALA A 175 22.65 16.38 -8.71
N ASP A 176 21.43 16.91 -8.67
CA ASP A 176 20.85 17.89 -9.58
C ASP A 176 20.71 19.28 -8.98
N GLU A 177 21.25 19.52 -7.77
CA GLU A 177 21.22 20.84 -7.17
C GLU A 177 21.85 21.89 -8.11
N PRO A 178 21.26 23.09 -8.25
CA PRO A 178 21.68 24.08 -9.23
C PRO A 178 23.18 24.36 -9.26
N TRP A 179 23.78 24.56 -8.08
CA TRP A 179 25.22 24.84 -7.95
C TRP A 179 26.11 23.65 -8.29
N LEU A 180 25.63 22.41 -8.05
CA LEU A 180 26.36 21.20 -8.40
C LEU A 180 26.32 20.97 -9.91
N ARG A 181 25.21 21.31 -10.58
CA ARG A 181 25.16 21.33 -12.05
C ARG A 181 26.12 22.36 -12.63
N ASP A 182 26.14 23.57 -12.08
CA ASP A 182 27.07 24.62 -12.52
C ASP A 182 28.54 24.18 -12.33
N LEU A 183 28.81 23.42 -11.27
CA LEU A 183 30.10 22.76 -11.05
C LEU A 183 30.41 21.72 -12.14
N TRP A 184 29.45 20.85 -12.48
CA TRP A 184 29.62 19.81 -13.51
C TRP A 184 29.79 20.37 -14.92
N GLU A 185 29.09 21.46 -15.26
CA GLU A 185 29.24 22.10 -16.56
C GLU A 185 30.59 22.78 -16.74
N LEU A 186 31.12 23.37 -15.67
CA LEU A 186 32.44 23.97 -15.69
C LEU A 186 33.55 22.92 -15.71
N LEU A 187 33.31 21.72 -15.17
CA LEU A 187 34.36 20.76 -14.83
C LEU A 187 33.94 19.28 -15.04
N PRO A 188 33.71 18.84 -16.29
CA PRO A 188 33.22 17.48 -16.57
C PRO A 188 34.29 16.38 -16.41
N GLU A 189 35.57 16.74 -16.24
CA GLU A 189 36.70 15.80 -16.28
C GLU A 189 37.49 15.77 -14.95
N PRO A 190 37.69 14.59 -14.34
CA PRO A 190 38.47 14.44 -13.10
C PRO A 190 39.91 14.93 -13.23
N ALA A 191 40.52 14.74 -14.40
CA ALA A 191 41.88 15.21 -14.67
C ALA A 191 41.97 16.75 -14.57
N LYS A 192 40.94 17.47 -15.00
CA LYS A 192 40.85 18.94 -14.93
C LYS A 192 40.44 19.43 -13.53
N LEU A 193 39.81 18.58 -12.74
CA LEU A 193 39.38 18.89 -11.37
C LEU A 193 40.55 19.08 -10.39
N SER A 194 41.69 18.42 -10.65
CA SER A 194 42.93 18.62 -9.88
C SER A 194 43.48 20.05 -9.95
N GLY A 195 43.18 20.78 -11.05
CA GLY A 195 43.60 22.16 -11.28
C GLY A 195 42.64 23.23 -10.73
N VAL A 196 41.53 22.83 -10.11
CA VAL A 196 40.51 23.76 -9.60
C VAL A 196 41.03 24.54 -8.41
N ARG A 197 40.87 25.86 -8.47
CA ARG A 197 41.31 26.79 -7.42
C ARG A 197 40.12 27.37 -6.67
N ARG A 198 40.37 27.78 -5.42
CA ARG A 198 39.38 28.39 -4.52
C ARG A 198 38.51 29.48 -5.17
N PRO A 199 39.05 30.44 -5.96
CA PRO A 199 38.22 31.47 -6.59
C PRO A 199 37.17 30.92 -7.56
N GLN A 200 37.44 29.80 -8.25
CA GLN A 200 36.50 29.19 -9.21
C GLN A 200 35.31 28.57 -8.48
N VAL A 201 35.56 27.89 -7.36
CA VAL A 201 34.51 27.32 -6.51
C VAL A 201 33.68 28.42 -5.86
N GLU A 202 34.31 29.49 -5.38
CA GLU A 202 33.60 30.63 -4.78
C GLU A 202 32.67 31.33 -5.78
N ARG A 203 33.06 31.38 -7.07
CA ARG A 203 32.21 31.91 -8.15
C ARG A 203 30.95 31.09 -8.38
N ILE A 204 30.92 29.82 -7.95
CA ILE A 204 29.74 28.94 -8.05
C ILE A 204 28.91 29.01 -6.76
N LEU A 205 29.56 28.99 -5.59
CA LEU A 205 28.86 28.97 -4.29
C LEU A 205 28.16 30.30 -3.99
N ARG A 206 28.79 31.44 -4.29
CA ARG A 206 28.24 32.78 -3.95
C ARG A 206 26.92 33.10 -4.67
N PRO A 207 26.80 32.95 -6.00
CA PRO A 207 25.53 33.23 -6.70
C PRO A 207 24.40 32.29 -6.28
N ASN A 208 24.74 31.04 -5.97
CA ASN A 208 23.79 30.02 -5.50
C ASN A 208 23.48 30.12 -3.99
N ARG A 209 24.05 31.12 -3.28
CA ARG A 209 23.84 31.38 -1.84
C ARG A 209 24.12 30.16 -0.94
N ILE A 210 25.07 29.32 -1.33
CA ILE A 210 25.41 28.11 -0.57
C ILE A 210 26.24 28.50 0.66
N ARG A 211 25.71 28.24 1.86
CA ARG A 211 26.36 28.54 3.16
C ARG A 211 26.70 27.31 3.99
N ARG A 212 26.16 26.15 3.63
CA ARG A 212 26.31 24.88 4.37
C ARG A 212 27.64 24.17 4.13
N ILE A 213 28.40 24.61 3.13
CA ILE A 213 29.68 24.06 2.73
C ILE A 213 30.54 25.20 2.19
N ASP A 214 31.80 25.25 2.60
CA ASP A 214 32.74 26.27 2.16
C ASP A 214 33.55 25.80 0.92
N SER A 215 34.27 26.74 0.32
CA SER A 215 35.07 26.47 -0.88
C SER A 215 36.22 25.50 -0.62
N GLU A 216 36.73 25.45 0.62
CA GLU A 216 37.81 24.54 1.01
C GLU A 216 37.33 23.10 1.07
N THR A 217 36.18 22.84 1.70
CA THR A 217 35.56 21.50 1.76
C THR A 217 35.23 20.99 0.36
N VAL A 218 34.70 21.83 -0.52
CA VAL A 218 34.44 21.46 -1.91
C VAL A 218 35.75 21.07 -2.61
N LEU A 219 36.81 21.87 -2.47
CA LEU A 219 38.11 21.55 -3.06
C LEU A 219 38.71 20.25 -2.53
N GLN A 220 38.60 19.98 -1.23
CA GLN A 220 39.08 18.75 -0.63
C GLN A 220 38.39 17.54 -1.27
N VAL A 221 37.07 17.59 -1.44
CA VAL A 221 36.31 16.53 -2.11
C VAL A 221 36.70 16.39 -3.59
N LEU A 222 36.91 17.51 -4.30
CA LEU A 222 37.33 17.48 -5.70
C LEU A 222 38.77 16.96 -5.91
N LYS A 223 39.62 17.03 -4.88
CA LYS A 223 41.01 16.53 -4.95
C LYS A 223 41.14 15.04 -4.64
N VAL A 224 40.08 14.38 -4.16
CA VAL A 224 40.10 12.93 -3.98
C VAL A 224 40.30 12.26 -5.35
N PRO A 225 41.19 11.25 -5.47
CA PRO A 225 41.43 10.57 -6.75
C PRO A 225 40.16 9.96 -7.37
N PRO A 226 39.98 10.02 -8.70
CA PRO A 226 38.90 9.32 -9.40
C PRO A 226 39.03 7.80 -9.28
N LEU A 227 37.95 7.07 -9.59
CA LEU A 227 38.01 5.62 -9.71
C LEU A 227 38.83 5.23 -10.94
N TYR A 228 39.50 4.08 -10.87
CA TYR A 228 40.06 3.44 -12.05
C TYR A 228 38.92 2.95 -12.94
N ALA A 229 38.83 3.47 -14.15
CA ALA A 229 37.78 3.15 -15.12
C ALA A 229 38.41 2.56 -16.39
N ALA A 230 37.73 1.61 -17.02
CA ALA A 230 38.19 1.03 -18.29
C ALA A 230 38.28 2.11 -19.39
N PRO A 231 39.20 1.99 -20.36
CA PRO A 231 39.33 2.93 -21.47
C PRO A 231 37.97 3.20 -22.16
N GLY A 232 37.64 4.47 -22.40
CA GLY A 232 36.37 4.90 -23.02
C GLY A 232 35.20 5.08 -22.04
N THR A 233 35.29 4.62 -20.79
CA THR A 233 34.22 4.75 -19.79
C THR A 233 33.95 6.21 -19.42
N VAL A 234 35.01 7.00 -19.26
CA VAL A 234 34.92 8.42 -18.85
C VAL A 234 34.33 9.25 -19.98
N GLU A 235 34.75 8.99 -21.21
CA GLU A 235 34.29 9.64 -22.43
C GLU A 235 32.79 9.37 -22.67
N ALA A 236 32.37 8.12 -22.52
CA ALA A 236 30.97 7.72 -22.65
C ALA A 236 30.08 8.34 -21.55
N ALA A 237 30.54 8.32 -20.29
CA ALA A 237 29.82 8.93 -19.18
C ALA A 237 29.68 10.44 -19.37
N LYS A 238 30.74 11.11 -19.82
CA LYS A 238 30.74 12.56 -20.13
C LYS A 238 29.73 12.90 -21.22
N ALA A 239 29.74 12.17 -22.34
CA ALA A 239 28.79 12.39 -23.42
C ALA A 239 27.34 12.29 -22.92
N HIS A 240 27.06 11.32 -22.05
CA HIS A 240 25.74 11.16 -21.45
C HIS A 240 25.39 12.31 -20.50
N ILE A 241 26.30 12.72 -19.61
CA ILE A 241 26.08 13.85 -18.68
C ILE A 241 25.78 15.14 -19.47
N GLN A 242 26.49 15.39 -20.57
CA GLN A 242 26.26 16.56 -21.43
C GLN A 242 24.85 16.59 -22.05
N LEU A 243 24.23 15.43 -22.29
CA LEU A 243 22.83 15.33 -22.74
C LEU A 243 21.81 15.47 -21.60
N LEU A 244 22.17 15.04 -20.38
CA LEU A 244 21.28 15.07 -19.22
C LEU A 244 21.12 16.47 -18.62
N LEU A 245 22.20 17.26 -18.56
CA LEU A 245 22.18 18.58 -17.89
C LEU A 245 21.20 19.59 -18.54
N PRO A 246 21.12 19.73 -19.89
CA PRO A 246 20.13 20.61 -20.52
C PRO A 246 18.68 20.16 -20.27
N ARG A 247 18.41 18.86 -20.23
CA ARG A 247 17.09 18.30 -19.92
C ARG A 247 16.67 18.63 -18.49
N LEU A 248 17.55 18.41 -17.52
CA LEU A 248 17.31 18.81 -16.13
C LEU A 248 16.98 20.30 -16.04
N ARG A 249 17.77 21.17 -16.71
CA ARG A 249 17.50 22.62 -16.73
C ARG A 249 16.11 22.96 -17.26
N LEU A 250 15.69 22.33 -18.34
CA LEU A 250 14.36 22.53 -18.92
C LEU A 250 13.26 22.14 -17.93
N VAL A 251 13.33 20.94 -17.36
CA VAL A 251 12.33 20.43 -16.40
C VAL A 251 12.26 21.33 -15.17
N TYR A 252 13.40 21.75 -14.62
CA TYR A 252 13.42 22.71 -13.49
C TYR A 252 12.76 24.05 -13.83
N ARG A 253 12.99 24.57 -15.04
CA ARG A 253 12.33 25.80 -15.51
C ARG A 253 10.82 25.61 -15.60
N GLN A 254 10.37 24.51 -16.20
CA GLN A 254 8.95 24.15 -16.30
C GLN A 254 8.32 24.01 -14.92
N ARG A 255 8.97 23.34 -13.97
CA ARG A 255 8.49 23.25 -12.58
C ARG A 255 8.33 24.60 -11.91
N ARG A 256 9.28 25.53 -12.11
CA ARG A 256 9.18 26.89 -11.57
C ARG A 256 8.05 27.69 -12.22
N THR A 257 7.76 27.45 -13.49
CA THR A 257 6.63 28.09 -14.19
C THR A 257 5.30 27.50 -13.72
N CYS A 258 5.17 26.18 -13.66
CA CYS A 258 4.00 25.47 -13.14
C CYS A 258 3.68 25.90 -11.70
N ALA A 259 4.69 25.91 -10.82
CA ALA A 259 4.55 26.38 -9.45
C ALA A 259 3.99 27.81 -9.31
N ARG A 260 4.45 28.74 -10.17
CA ARG A 260 3.97 30.13 -10.17
C ARG A 260 2.53 30.23 -10.65
N ARG A 261 2.13 29.42 -11.65
CA ARG A 261 0.75 29.37 -12.12
C ARG A 261 -0.18 28.81 -11.04
N ILE A 262 0.22 27.71 -10.39
CA ILE A 262 -0.51 27.14 -9.25
C ILE A 262 -0.71 28.17 -8.13
N GLU A 263 0.36 28.90 -7.76
CA GLU A 263 0.26 29.98 -6.75
C GLU A 263 -0.73 31.06 -7.19
N GLY A 264 -0.65 31.53 -8.44
CA GLY A 264 -1.56 32.53 -8.98
C GLY A 264 -3.03 32.10 -8.98
N LEU A 265 -3.33 30.84 -9.31
CA LEU A 265 -4.70 30.30 -9.26
C LEU A 265 -5.21 30.14 -7.82
N LEU A 266 -4.36 29.68 -6.90
CA LEU A 266 -4.71 29.59 -5.47
C LEU A 266 -4.98 30.98 -4.87
N ASP A 267 -4.38 32.05 -5.39
CA ASP A 267 -4.69 33.42 -4.98
C ASP A 267 -6.03 33.93 -5.56
N GLN A 268 -6.55 33.32 -6.64
CA GLN A 268 -7.82 33.69 -7.27
C GLN A 268 -9.04 33.00 -6.65
N LEU A 269 -8.90 31.76 -6.19
CA LEU A 269 -10.00 30.96 -5.60
C LEU A 269 -10.82 31.68 -4.50
N PRO A 270 -10.25 32.49 -3.58
CA PRO A 270 -11.03 33.21 -2.58
C PRO A 270 -12.00 34.27 -3.15
N HIS A 271 -11.85 34.64 -4.42
CA HIS A 271 -12.55 35.74 -5.07
C HIS A 271 -13.38 35.33 -6.28
N ALA A 272 -13.52 34.03 -6.56
CA ALA A 272 -14.39 33.54 -7.62
C ALA A 272 -15.86 33.94 -7.32
N GLN A 273 -16.48 34.70 -8.22
CA GLN A 273 -17.88 35.12 -8.11
C GLN A 273 -18.80 34.03 -8.71
N ALA A 274 -19.90 33.70 -8.04
CA ALA A 274 -20.97 32.88 -8.64
C ALA A 274 -21.94 33.79 -9.42
N GLU A 275 -22.44 33.31 -10.56
CA GLU A 275 -23.33 34.05 -11.47
C GLU A 275 -24.73 34.37 -10.90
N ASN A 276 -25.08 34.00 -9.66
CA ASN A 276 -26.44 34.15 -9.11
C ASN A 276 -26.51 34.75 -7.69
N GLY A 277 -25.60 35.63 -7.31
CA GLY A 277 -25.72 36.44 -6.08
C GLY A 277 -25.51 35.70 -4.75
N GLN A 278 -25.23 34.40 -4.77
CA GLN A 278 -24.66 33.68 -3.62
C GLN A 278 -23.13 33.79 -3.68
N LYS A 279 -22.51 34.22 -2.58
CA LYS A 279 -21.05 34.24 -2.46
C LYS A 279 -20.51 32.82 -2.28
N GLU A 280 -20.10 32.15 -3.35
CA GLU A 280 -19.25 30.94 -3.30
C GLU A 280 -17.78 31.33 -3.04
N GLU A 281 -17.50 31.99 -1.92
CA GLU A 281 -16.11 32.24 -1.52
C GLU A 281 -15.49 30.90 -1.07
N HIS A 282 -14.43 30.40 -1.73
CA HIS A 282 -13.61 29.27 -1.24
C HIS A 282 -12.76 29.70 -0.03
N ARG A 283 -13.42 29.96 1.11
CA ARG A 283 -12.78 30.37 2.38
C ARG A 283 -11.80 29.32 2.91
N ASP A 284 -11.93 28.08 2.46
CA ASP A 284 -11.05 26.97 2.81
C ASP A 284 -9.64 27.10 2.22
N VAL A 285 -9.42 27.94 1.22
CA VAL A 285 -8.08 28.13 0.63
C VAL A 285 -7.14 28.79 1.63
N ALA A 286 -7.61 29.83 2.31
CA ALA A 286 -6.86 30.51 3.37
C ALA A 286 -6.59 29.55 4.54
N LEU A 287 -7.59 28.75 4.92
CA LEU A 287 -7.44 27.72 5.95
C LEU A 287 -6.39 26.68 5.55
N LEU A 288 -6.52 26.07 4.38
CA LEU A 288 -5.58 25.04 3.90
C LEU A 288 -4.16 25.58 3.75
N ARG A 289 -3.98 26.80 3.23
CA ARG A 289 -2.66 27.45 3.13
C ARG A 289 -2.06 27.81 4.49
N SER A 290 -2.89 28.06 5.51
CA SER A 290 -2.44 28.29 6.88
C SER A 290 -1.94 27.02 7.58
N LEU A 291 -2.27 25.83 7.05
CA LEU A 291 -1.89 24.57 7.64
C LEU A 291 -0.38 24.29 7.48
N PRO A 292 0.32 23.97 8.57
CA PRO A 292 1.71 23.53 8.50
C PRO A 292 1.87 22.31 7.58
N GLY A 293 2.64 22.47 6.51
CA GLY A 293 2.98 21.38 5.60
C GLY A 293 2.07 21.20 4.39
N ALA A 294 0.94 21.92 4.29
CA ALA A 294 0.09 21.85 3.10
C ALA A 294 0.74 22.55 1.89
N GLY A 295 1.31 23.76 2.06
CA GLY A 295 2.00 24.46 0.97
C GLY A 295 1.16 24.56 -0.32
N ARG A 296 1.78 24.92 -1.46
CA ARG A 296 1.04 25.08 -2.72
C ARG A 296 0.57 23.76 -3.34
N VAL A 297 1.39 22.71 -3.27
CA VAL A 297 1.13 21.44 -3.99
C VAL A 297 0.00 20.66 -3.32
N VAL A 298 -0.03 20.58 -1.98
CA VAL A 298 -1.12 19.89 -1.28
C VAL A 298 -2.40 20.70 -1.36
N CYS A 299 -2.34 22.04 -1.29
CA CYS A 299 -3.52 22.87 -1.51
C CYS A 299 -4.08 22.68 -2.92
N ALA A 300 -3.23 22.75 -3.96
CA ALA A 300 -3.63 22.53 -5.34
C ALA A 300 -4.29 21.17 -5.54
N THR A 301 -3.68 20.11 -4.98
CA THR A 301 -4.23 18.75 -5.06
C THR A 301 -5.55 18.62 -4.28
N ALA A 302 -5.67 19.26 -3.11
CA ALA A 302 -6.89 19.20 -2.31
C ALA A 302 -8.08 19.87 -3.02
N PHE A 303 -7.87 21.04 -3.64
CA PHE A 303 -8.91 21.68 -4.45
C PHE A 303 -9.17 20.93 -5.76
N ALA A 304 -8.13 20.40 -6.41
CA ALA A 304 -8.29 19.62 -7.63
C ALA A 304 -9.10 18.32 -7.41
N GLU A 305 -8.85 17.61 -6.31
CA GLU A 305 -9.35 16.25 -6.08
C GLU A 305 -10.53 16.19 -5.11
N ALA A 306 -10.62 17.12 -4.17
CA ALA A 306 -11.64 17.15 -3.13
C ALA A 306 -12.40 18.49 -3.07
N SER A 307 -12.49 19.21 -4.20
CA SER A 307 -13.28 20.46 -4.34
C SER A 307 -14.69 20.32 -3.76
N PRO A 308 -15.50 19.28 -4.10
CA PRO A 308 -16.88 19.23 -3.61
C PRO A 308 -17.01 18.97 -2.10
N PRO A 309 -16.31 18.01 -1.47
CA PRO A 309 -16.30 17.87 0.00
C PRO A 309 -15.81 19.11 0.72
N LEU A 310 -14.89 19.88 0.12
CA LEU A 310 -14.46 21.17 0.67
C LEU A 310 -15.58 22.21 0.58
N ARG A 311 -16.23 22.32 -0.59
CA ARG A 311 -17.35 23.25 -0.84
C ARG A 311 -18.53 22.99 0.09
N GLU A 312 -18.89 21.72 0.26
CA GLU A 312 -20.00 21.25 1.10
C GLU A 312 -19.64 21.20 2.59
N ARG A 313 -18.35 21.42 2.93
CA ARG A 313 -17.80 21.24 4.29
C ARG A 313 -18.04 19.84 4.86
N ASP A 314 -18.10 18.85 3.99
CA ASP A 314 -18.12 17.44 4.38
C ASP A 314 -16.70 16.98 4.75
N TYR A 315 -16.31 17.33 5.97
CA TYR A 315 -15.00 16.97 6.50
C TYR A 315 -14.84 15.46 6.71
N HIS A 316 -15.93 14.69 6.76
CA HIS A 316 -15.87 13.24 6.88
C HIS A 316 -15.46 12.63 5.53
N SER A 317 -16.11 13.04 4.44
CA SER A 317 -15.71 12.65 3.08
C SER A 317 -14.33 13.17 2.72
N PHE A 318 -14.00 14.41 3.10
CA PHE A 318 -12.66 14.95 2.92
C PHE A 318 -11.60 14.14 3.68
N ARG A 319 -11.88 13.67 4.91
CA ARG A 319 -10.99 12.79 5.69
C ARG A 319 -10.81 11.43 5.03
N ALA A 320 -11.89 10.84 4.52
CA ALA A 320 -11.84 9.57 3.81
C ALA A 320 -10.99 9.68 2.54
N LEU A 321 -11.07 10.80 1.82
CA LEU A 321 -10.21 11.08 0.66
C LEU A 321 -8.76 11.40 1.06
N ALA A 322 -8.54 12.19 2.13
CA ALA A 322 -7.22 12.67 2.55
C ALA A 322 -6.40 11.66 3.36
N GLY A 323 -7.03 10.61 3.90
CA GLY A 323 -6.42 9.55 4.69
C GLY A 323 -6.02 9.93 6.13
N VAL A 324 -5.85 11.21 6.48
CA VAL A 324 -5.86 11.77 7.86
C VAL A 324 -6.16 13.28 7.77
N ALA A 325 -7.01 13.84 8.64
CA ALA A 325 -7.24 15.30 8.69
C ALA A 325 -5.98 16.08 9.09
N PRO A 326 -5.77 17.30 8.55
CA PRO A 326 -4.73 18.19 9.03
C PRO A 326 -5.06 18.73 10.43
N VAL A 327 -4.05 18.76 11.31
CA VAL A 327 -4.13 19.32 12.65
C VAL A 327 -4.25 20.84 12.55
N THR A 328 -5.34 21.42 13.06
CA THR A 328 -5.49 22.88 13.16
C THR A 328 -4.72 23.42 14.37
N LYS A 329 -4.24 24.66 14.27
CA LYS A 329 -3.42 25.35 15.29
C LYS A 329 -4.09 25.53 16.67
N GLN A 330 -5.36 25.16 16.84
CA GLN A 330 -6.08 25.31 18.11
C GLN A 330 -5.85 24.18 19.12
N THR A 331 -5.31 23.04 18.70
CA THR A 331 -4.79 22.04 19.66
C THR A 331 -3.34 22.37 19.95
N GLY A 332 -3.06 22.96 21.11
CA GLY A 332 -1.73 23.46 21.54
C GLY A 332 -0.62 22.41 21.71
N LYS A 333 -0.47 21.47 20.76
CA LYS A 333 0.64 20.53 20.70
C LYS A 333 1.70 21.06 19.74
N GLN A 334 2.86 21.43 20.30
CA GLN A 334 4.06 21.67 19.51
C GLN A 334 4.67 20.33 19.08
N GLY A 335 4.31 19.85 17.89
CA GLY A 335 4.95 18.70 17.25
C GLY A 335 5.13 18.97 15.77
N LYS A 336 6.37 18.99 15.30
CA LYS A 336 6.70 19.18 13.88
C LYS A 336 6.59 17.86 13.11
N GLU A 337 5.97 17.99 11.92
CA GLU A 337 6.26 17.28 10.66
C GLU A 337 5.86 15.80 10.50
N GLY A 338 4.84 15.60 9.66
CA GLY A 338 4.54 14.33 8.98
C GLY A 338 3.53 14.44 7.81
N SER A 339 3.13 15.66 7.42
CA SER A 339 1.96 15.90 6.55
C SER A 339 2.26 15.86 5.03
N ARG A 340 3.51 16.10 4.62
CA ARG A 340 3.81 16.48 3.22
C ARG A 340 3.59 15.41 2.14
N ARG A 341 3.64 14.11 2.42
CA ARG A 341 3.58 13.05 1.39
C ARG A 341 2.32 12.18 1.43
N ARG A 342 1.66 12.07 2.59
CA ARG A 342 0.50 11.17 2.75
C ARG A 342 -0.75 11.74 2.10
N VAL A 343 -1.00 13.05 2.22
CA VAL A 343 -2.22 13.68 1.69
C VAL A 343 -2.28 13.64 0.16
N THR A 344 -1.18 13.92 -0.55
CA THR A 344 -1.17 13.94 -2.03
C THR A 344 -1.39 12.56 -2.65
N VAL A 345 -0.77 11.52 -2.07
CA VAL A 345 -0.88 10.14 -2.58
C VAL A 345 -2.20 9.48 -2.16
N LEU A 346 -2.70 9.73 -0.95
CA LEU A 346 -3.99 9.20 -0.49
C LEU A 346 -5.19 9.91 -1.13
N MET A 347 -5.16 11.24 -1.33
CA MET A 347 -6.23 11.94 -2.07
C MET A 347 -6.31 11.49 -3.52
N ARG A 348 -5.16 11.37 -4.20
CA ARG A 348 -5.15 10.87 -5.58
C ARG A 348 -5.52 9.40 -5.65
N ARG A 349 -5.09 8.54 -4.73
CA ARG A 349 -5.50 7.13 -4.69
C ARG A 349 -6.99 6.99 -4.35
N ALA A 350 -7.53 7.79 -3.44
CA ALA A 350 -8.94 7.75 -3.10
C ALA A 350 -9.83 8.22 -4.28
N CYS A 351 -9.39 9.21 -5.06
CA CYS A 351 -10.07 9.66 -6.28
C CYS A 351 -9.76 8.83 -7.55
N ALA A 352 -8.63 8.12 -7.60
CA ALA A 352 -8.22 7.20 -8.68
C ALA A 352 -8.45 5.71 -8.33
N GLY A 353 -9.44 5.41 -7.48
CA GLY A 353 -9.92 4.04 -7.28
C GLY A 353 -9.14 3.16 -6.29
N ALA A 354 -8.58 3.69 -5.21
CA ALA A 354 -7.91 2.90 -4.17
C ALA A 354 -8.03 3.50 -2.76
N PRO A 355 -9.02 3.01 -2.00
CA PRO A 355 -8.84 2.71 -0.59
C PRO A 355 -9.06 1.19 -0.40
N SER A 356 -7.99 0.47 -0.06
CA SER A 356 -8.17 -0.79 0.66
C SER A 356 -8.64 -0.43 2.08
N LEU A 357 -9.95 -0.38 2.29
CA LEU A 357 -10.52 -0.39 3.63
C LEU A 357 -10.30 -1.79 4.20
N ASP A 358 -9.28 -1.90 5.04
CA ASP A 358 -9.15 -3.00 5.99
C ASP A 358 -10.18 -2.79 7.11
N PRO A 359 -11.12 -3.71 7.34
CA PRO A 359 -12.16 -3.58 8.38
C PRO A 359 -11.60 -3.55 9.82
N ALA A 360 -10.30 -3.74 10.04
CA ALA A 360 -9.69 -3.69 11.37
C ALA A 360 -9.54 -2.26 11.98
N TRP A 361 -9.82 -1.19 11.24
CA TRP A 361 -9.63 0.19 11.74
C TRP A 361 -10.84 0.82 12.43
N GLY A 362 -11.92 0.05 12.63
CA GLY A 362 -13.17 0.52 13.25
C GLY A 362 -13.21 0.56 14.78
N LEU A 363 -12.10 0.30 15.51
CA LEU A 363 -12.17 0.07 16.96
C LEU A 363 -10.97 0.63 17.73
N VAL A 364 -10.79 1.96 17.77
CA VAL A 364 -10.06 2.60 18.87
C VAL A 364 -10.66 3.99 19.16
N TYR A 365 -11.01 4.24 20.44
CA TYR A 365 -11.66 5.42 21.06
C TYR A 365 -13.20 5.40 21.02
N THR A 366 -13.92 5.15 22.12
CA THR A 366 -13.80 5.78 23.45
C THR A 366 -14.23 4.82 24.57
N GLY A 367 -13.49 4.82 25.67
CA GLY A 367 -13.85 4.00 26.83
C GLY A 367 -12.77 3.98 27.91
N ARG A 368 -12.56 5.10 28.60
CA ARG A 368 -12.28 5.12 30.04
C ARG A 368 -12.31 6.54 30.59
N ALA A 369 -13.12 6.67 31.64
CA ALA A 369 -13.29 7.84 32.47
C ALA A 369 -11.95 8.32 33.05
N LEU A 370 -11.76 9.64 33.03
CA LEU A 370 -10.72 10.35 33.77
C LEU A 370 -11.23 10.56 35.21
N GLU A 371 -10.81 9.70 36.14
CA GLU A 371 -10.66 10.07 37.55
C GLU A 371 -9.19 10.40 37.79
N GLY A 372 -8.90 11.60 38.30
CA GLY A 372 -7.53 11.98 38.66
C GLY A 372 -7.28 13.48 38.81
N ARG A 373 -7.69 14.01 39.97
CA ARG A 373 -7.15 15.15 40.74
C ARG A 373 -6.29 16.19 40.00
N LEU A 374 -6.83 17.41 39.90
CA LEU A 374 -6.06 18.64 39.71
C LEU A 374 -5.94 19.37 41.06
N ASP A 375 -4.75 19.34 41.64
CA ASP A 375 -4.30 20.30 42.66
C ASP A 375 -3.63 21.50 41.98
N GLY A 376 -3.84 22.69 42.54
CA GLY A 376 -3.02 23.88 42.26
C GLY A 376 -3.74 24.98 41.49
N GLY A 377 -4.27 25.96 42.22
CA GLY A 377 -5.13 27.02 41.69
C GLY A 377 -4.41 28.23 41.10
N LEU A 378 -5.21 29.18 40.61
CA LEU A 378 -5.00 30.62 40.69
C LEU A 378 -6.23 31.40 40.17
N ARG A 379 -6.86 32.11 41.11
CA ARG A 379 -7.49 33.45 41.02
C ARG A 379 -8.75 33.69 40.17
N SER A 380 -9.88 33.68 40.89
CA SER A 380 -10.86 34.77 41.08
C SER A 380 -11.19 35.74 39.93
N GLY A 381 -12.43 35.67 39.44
CA GLY A 381 -13.14 36.77 38.76
C GLY A 381 -14.64 36.50 38.74
N ARG A 382 -15.41 37.29 39.48
CA ARG A 382 -16.85 37.18 39.76
C ARG A 382 -17.73 37.29 38.50
N LEU A 383 -18.87 36.57 38.51
CA LEU A 383 -20.14 37.02 37.93
C LEU A 383 -21.31 36.65 38.87
N PRO A 384 -22.44 37.39 38.84
CA PRO A 384 -23.27 37.65 39.99
C PRO A 384 -24.39 36.64 40.24
N THR A 385 -24.87 36.73 41.48
CA THR A 385 -25.94 36.01 42.17
C THR A 385 -27.30 36.09 41.51
N GLY A 386 -28.01 34.96 41.47
CA GLY A 386 -29.47 34.87 41.33
C GLY A 386 -29.99 33.62 42.03
N ARG A 387 -30.67 33.80 43.16
CA ARG A 387 -31.32 32.76 43.97
C ARG A 387 -32.70 32.40 43.41
N GLY A 388 -33.14 31.17 43.68
CA GLY A 388 -34.53 30.69 43.54
C GLY A 388 -34.54 29.15 43.61
N ASP A 389 -34.37 28.56 44.79
CA ASP A 389 -35.43 27.98 45.63
C ASP A 389 -36.26 26.86 44.98
N ALA A 390 -36.02 25.62 45.40
CA ALA A 390 -37.04 24.62 45.74
C ALA A 390 -36.36 23.33 46.27
N GLY A 391 -36.74 22.95 47.50
CA GLY A 391 -36.23 21.79 48.23
C GLY A 391 -36.77 20.42 47.78
N PRO A 392 -36.42 19.34 48.51
CA PRO A 392 -36.31 17.99 47.97
C PRO A 392 -37.43 17.05 48.47
N ARG A 393 -38.02 16.21 47.61
CA ARG A 393 -38.76 14.99 48.04
C ARG A 393 -38.74 13.84 47.02
N GLN A 394 -38.01 12.80 47.39
CA GLN A 394 -38.33 11.36 47.41
C GLN A 394 -39.18 10.73 46.29
N ARG A 395 -38.64 9.64 45.72
CA ARG A 395 -39.44 8.51 45.20
C ARG A 395 -39.17 7.24 46.03
N PRO A 396 -40.19 6.40 46.29
CA PRO A 396 -40.14 5.30 47.24
C PRO A 396 -39.60 4.00 46.64
N ALA A 397 -39.18 3.10 47.53
CA ALA A 397 -38.79 1.72 47.27
C ALA A 397 -39.95 0.74 47.47
N ARG A 398 -39.91 -0.39 46.76
CA ARG A 398 -40.36 -1.79 47.08
C ARG A 398 -40.55 -2.55 45.74
N ALA A 399 -40.26 -3.84 45.56
CA ALA A 399 -39.69 -4.91 46.39
C ALA A 399 -39.31 -6.12 45.49
N HIS A 400 -38.25 -6.84 45.90
CA HIS A 400 -37.94 -8.28 45.78
C HIS A 400 -38.16 -9.11 44.48
N ASP A 401 -37.02 -9.49 43.89
CA ASP A 401 -36.51 -10.79 43.35
C ASP A 401 -37.37 -12.09 43.41
N PRO A 402 -37.05 -13.20 42.68
CA PRO A 402 -35.91 -13.46 41.76
C PRO A 402 -36.24 -14.31 40.49
N ALA A 403 -35.62 -14.03 39.34
CA ALA A 403 -35.38 -15.03 38.28
C ALA A 403 -34.40 -14.51 37.22
N GLY A 404 -33.16 -15.00 37.24
CA GLY A 404 -32.20 -14.78 36.16
C GLY A 404 -30.75 -14.90 36.65
N PRO A 405 -29.98 -15.90 36.19
CA PRO A 405 -28.63 -16.12 36.69
C PRO A 405 -27.72 -14.96 36.29
N SER A 406 -27.05 -14.38 37.30
CA SER A 406 -25.96 -13.43 37.12
C SER A 406 -24.79 -14.12 36.42
N TRP A 407 -24.52 -13.76 35.17
CA TRP A 407 -23.27 -14.14 34.51
C TRP A 407 -22.13 -13.29 35.06
N SER A 408 -21.47 -13.78 36.10
CA SER A 408 -20.09 -13.39 36.39
C SER A 408 -19.20 -13.98 35.30
N CYS A 409 -18.69 -13.14 34.40
CA CYS A 409 -17.66 -13.54 33.44
C CYS A 409 -16.35 -13.82 34.20
N ASP A 410 -16.18 -15.07 34.61
CA ASP A 410 -14.89 -15.62 34.99
C ASP A 410 -14.08 -15.87 33.71
N VAL A 411 -13.17 -14.94 33.40
CA VAL A 411 -12.32 -14.96 32.19
C VAL A 411 -11.26 -16.09 32.25
N SER A 412 -11.24 -16.91 33.30
CA SER A 412 -10.30 -18.03 33.42
C SER A 412 -10.79 -19.33 32.76
N SER A 413 -12.09 -19.48 32.47
CA SER A 413 -12.67 -20.74 31.99
C SER A 413 -12.85 -20.84 30.47
N SER A 414 -12.72 -19.74 29.72
CA SER A 414 -12.93 -19.74 28.26
C SER A 414 -11.67 -20.08 27.42
N MET A 415 -10.49 -20.15 28.04
CA MET A 415 -9.24 -20.54 27.35
C MET A 415 -9.01 -22.05 27.26
N THR A 416 -9.72 -22.86 28.06
CA THR A 416 -9.54 -24.33 28.06
C THR A 416 -10.39 -25.02 26.99
N VAL A 417 -11.33 -24.32 26.36
CA VAL A 417 -12.36 -24.92 25.48
C VAL A 417 -11.99 -24.93 23.98
N TRP A 418 -10.85 -24.36 23.57
CA TRP A 418 -10.37 -24.40 22.17
C TRP A 418 -9.25 -25.43 21.90
N ARG A 419 -9.07 -26.40 22.81
CA ARG A 419 -8.19 -27.57 22.60
C ARG A 419 -8.92 -28.77 21.98
N ALA A 420 -10.03 -28.55 21.28
CA ALA A 420 -10.51 -29.55 20.33
C ALA A 420 -9.46 -29.65 19.23
N ALA A 421 -8.69 -30.73 19.23
CA ALA A 421 -7.76 -31.04 18.16
C ALA A 421 -8.55 -31.02 16.85
N MET A 422 -8.36 -29.99 16.02
CA MET A 422 -8.76 -30.08 14.62
C MET A 422 -7.98 -31.25 14.05
N SER A 423 -8.67 -32.35 13.79
CA SER A 423 -8.08 -33.52 13.17
C SER A 423 -7.83 -33.18 11.70
N TYR A 424 -6.56 -32.97 11.35
CA TYR A 424 -6.14 -32.86 9.96
C TYR A 424 -5.97 -34.26 9.37
N GLU A 425 -6.30 -34.45 8.10
CA GLU A 425 -6.10 -35.74 7.42
C GLU A 425 -4.71 -35.83 6.80
N ASN A 426 -4.26 -34.73 6.17
CA ASN A 426 -3.02 -34.68 5.42
C ASN A 426 -1.89 -33.98 6.18
N LEU A 427 -2.15 -33.45 7.37
CA LEU A 427 -1.16 -32.78 8.22
C LEU A 427 -1.09 -33.39 9.62
N THR A 428 0.04 -33.21 10.29
CA THR A 428 0.12 -33.28 11.75
C THR A 428 0.64 -31.96 12.30
N VAL A 429 0.12 -31.54 13.46
CA VAL A 429 0.52 -30.30 14.13
C VAL A 429 0.82 -30.62 15.59
N GLU A 430 2.07 -30.43 15.99
CA GLU A 430 2.52 -30.66 17.36
C GLU A 430 3.04 -29.35 17.97
N VAL A 431 2.55 -28.99 19.16
CA VAL A 431 3.03 -27.79 19.86
C VAL A 431 3.79 -28.22 21.11
N LYS A 432 5.08 -27.87 21.16
CA LYS A 432 5.97 -28.15 22.28
C LYS A 432 6.87 -26.94 22.54
N ASP A 433 7.05 -26.57 23.81
CA ASP A 433 7.95 -25.49 24.22
C ASP A 433 7.70 -24.17 23.47
N ARG A 434 6.42 -23.84 23.24
CA ARG A 434 5.94 -22.67 22.48
C ARG A 434 6.30 -22.67 20.98
N ILE A 435 6.69 -23.81 20.43
CA ILE A 435 7.03 -24.00 19.03
C ILE A 435 6.04 -25.00 18.44
N ALA A 436 5.44 -24.64 17.30
CA ALA A 436 4.58 -25.54 16.56
C ALA A 436 5.36 -26.20 15.42
N THR A 437 5.32 -27.52 15.31
CA THR A 437 5.83 -28.26 14.16
C THR A 437 4.65 -28.75 13.34
N VAL A 438 4.53 -28.22 12.13
CA VAL A 438 3.56 -28.62 11.11
C VAL A 438 4.26 -29.58 10.15
N THR A 439 3.71 -30.78 10.00
CA THR A 439 4.25 -31.80 9.10
C THR A 439 3.23 -32.13 8.02
N VAL A 440 3.59 -31.97 6.75
CA VAL A 440 2.79 -32.48 5.63
C VAL A 440 2.93 -34.00 5.58
N ASN A 441 1.85 -34.73 5.81
CA ASN A 441 1.85 -36.18 6.03
C ASN A 441 1.13 -36.94 4.92
N ARG A 442 1.66 -36.86 3.69
CA ARG A 442 1.24 -37.69 2.55
C ARG A 442 2.44 -38.41 1.91
N PRO A 443 3.27 -39.15 2.67
CA PRO A 443 4.56 -39.63 2.18
C PRO A 443 4.46 -40.62 1.02
N LYS A 444 3.33 -41.33 0.89
CA LYS A 444 3.05 -42.27 -0.21
C LYS A 444 3.02 -41.60 -1.59
N VAL A 445 2.65 -40.31 -1.63
CA VAL A 445 2.65 -39.48 -2.84
C VAL A 445 3.67 -38.34 -2.73
N LEU A 446 4.75 -38.57 -1.98
CA LEU A 446 5.85 -37.61 -1.79
C LEU A 446 5.37 -36.24 -1.28
N ASN A 447 4.35 -36.25 -0.41
CA ASN A 447 3.78 -35.04 0.20
C ASN A 447 3.23 -34.03 -0.82
N ALA A 448 2.77 -34.49 -2.00
CA ALA A 448 2.16 -33.61 -2.99
C ALA A 448 1.00 -32.79 -2.39
N LEU A 449 0.83 -31.55 -2.86
CA LEU A 449 -0.21 -30.64 -2.40
C LEU A 449 -1.46 -30.90 -3.24
N ASN A 450 -2.53 -31.41 -2.63
CA ASN A 450 -3.87 -31.42 -3.21
C ASN A 450 -4.72 -30.30 -2.58
N THR A 451 -5.94 -30.09 -3.09
CA THR A 451 -6.85 -29.02 -2.59
C THR A 451 -7.00 -29.10 -1.06
N ARG A 452 -7.30 -30.28 -0.53
CA ARG A 452 -7.47 -30.49 0.91
C ARG A 452 -6.22 -30.18 1.72
N THR A 453 -5.04 -30.57 1.23
CA THR A 453 -3.76 -30.28 1.91
C THR A 453 -3.52 -28.77 1.97
N LEU A 454 -3.83 -28.04 0.89
CA LEU A 454 -3.73 -26.57 0.86
C LEU A 454 -4.71 -25.92 1.85
N GLU A 455 -5.96 -26.37 1.89
CA GLU A 455 -6.97 -25.89 2.84
C GLU A 455 -6.57 -26.15 4.29
N GLU A 456 -6.11 -27.36 4.60
CA GLU A 456 -5.61 -27.74 5.93
C GLU A 456 -4.38 -26.91 6.33
N LEU A 457 -3.46 -26.63 5.39
CA LEU A 457 -2.30 -25.75 5.65
C LEU A 457 -2.76 -24.32 5.95
N GLY A 458 -3.69 -23.78 5.16
CA GLY A 458 -4.26 -22.45 5.39
C GLY A 458 -4.91 -22.33 6.76
N ALA A 459 -5.75 -23.31 7.13
CA ALA A 459 -6.43 -23.36 8.42
C ALA A 459 -5.42 -23.50 9.59
N ALA A 460 -4.44 -24.40 9.47
CA ALA A 460 -3.42 -24.61 10.49
C ALA A 460 -2.61 -23.34 10.75
N PHE A 461 -2.11 -22.67 9.70
CA PHE A 461 -1.31 -21.45 9.87
C PHE A 461 -2.14 -20.27 10.37
N ALA A 462 -3.41 -20.14 9.96
CA ALA A 462 -4.31 -19.12 10.50
C ALA A 462 -4.53 -19.34 12.02
N SER A 463 -4.80 -20.58 12.44
CA SER A 463 -4.98 -20.95 13.85
C SER A 463 -3.70 -20.71 14.66
N LEU A 464 -2.55 -21.18 14.18
CA LEU A 464 -1.26 -21.01 14.87
C LEU A 464 -0.79 -19.56 14.95
N SER A 465 -1.16 -18.73 13.96
CA SER A 465 -0.90 -17.28 13.99
C SER A 465 -1.68 -16.60 15.11
N ALA A 466 -2.91 -17.03 15.38
CA ALA A 466 -3.75 -16.51 16.45
C ALA A 466 -3.41 -17.07 17.84
N ASP A 467 -2.82 -18.27 17.91
CA ASP A 467 -2.47 -18.92 19.18
C ASP A 467 -1.33 -18.16 19.90
N THR A 468 -1.62 -17.65 21.10
CA THR A 468 -0.66 -16.92 21.93
C THR A 468 0.38 -17.83 22.59
N SER A 469 0.09 -19.12 22.72
CA SER A 469 1.01 -20.14 23.26
C SER A 469 2.14 -20.49 22.28
N VAL A 470 1.93 -20.22 20.98
CA VAL A 470 2.92 -20.45 19.91
C VAL A 470 3.71 -19.17 19.64
N ARG A 471 5.02 -19.32 19.44
CA ARG A 471 5.97 -18.22 19.22
C ARG A 471 6.78 -18.37 17.94
N ALA A 472 6.97 -19.59 17.45
CA ALA A 472 7.61 -19.89 16.17
C ALA A 472 6.99 -21.15 15.59
N ILE A 473 7.05 -21.30 14.26
CA ILE A 473 6.48 -22.44 13.55
C ILE A 473 7.58 -23.08 12.69
N ILE A 474 7.70 -24.40 12.74
CA ILE A 474 8.54 -25.21 11.86
C ILE A 474 7.61 -25.95 10.90
N LEU A 475 7.91 -25.92 9.60
CA LEU A 475 7.20 -26.68 8.57
C LEU A 475 8.14 -27.74 7.99
N THR A 476 7.70 -28.99 7.93
CA THR A 476 8.47 -30.10 7.34
C THR A 476 7.56 -31.09 6.61
N GLY A 477 8.15 -32.08 5.92
CA GLY A 477 7.43 -33.17 5.27
C GLY A 477 7.65 -34.50 5.99
N ALA A 478 6.63 -35.35 6.04
CA ALA A 478 6.74 -36.69 6.60
C ALA A 478 7.62 -37.59 5.73
N GLY A 479 8.36 -38.50 6.38
CA GLY A 479 9.28 -39.43 5.72
C GLY A 479 10.62 -38.81 5.33
N GLU A 480 11.44 -39.55 4.60
CA GLU A 480 12.82 -39.16 4.28
C GLU A 480 13.01 -38.68 2.83
N LYS A 481 12.02 -38.89 1.96
CA LYS A 481 12.17 -38.67 0.52
C LYS A 481 11.84 -37.24 0.09
N ALA A 482 10.78 -36.66 0.63
CA ALA A 482 10.26 -35.39 0.17
C ALA A 482 9.86 -34.50 1.34
N PHE A 483 10.19 -33.21 1.21
CA PHE A 483 9.49 -32.17 1.94
C PHE A 483 8.09 -32.05 1.35
N VAL A 484 8.01 -31.64 0.09
CA VAL A 484 6.80 -31.58 -0.76
C VAL A 484 7.25 -31.66 -2.22
N ALA A 485 6.76 -32.64 -2.98
CA ALA A 485 7.18 -32.86 -4.37
C ALA A 485 6.42 -32.03 -5.43
N GLY A 486 5.57 -31.09 -5.01
CA GLY A 486 4.82 -30.21 -5.89
C GLY A 486 3.32 -30.33 -5.68
N ALA A 487 2.54 -29.86 -6.65
CA ALA A 487 1.10 -30.07 -6.67
C ALA A 487 0.75 -31.50 -7.07
N ASP A 488 -0.43 -31.97 -6.64
CA ASP A 488 -0.91 -33.32 -6.89
C ASP A 488 -1.41 -33.44 -8.33
N ILE A 489 -0.53 -33.91 -9.23
CA ILE A 489 -0.85 -34.07 -10.65
C ILE A 489 -2.04 -35.00 -10.88
N SER A 490 -2.27 -35.96 -9.99
CA SER A 490 -3.42 -36.87 -10.11
C SER A 490 -4.76 -36.15 -9.94
N GLU A 491 -4.78 -35.07 -9.15
CA GLU A 491 -5.93 -34.17 -8.99
C GLU A 491 -6.03 -33.19 -10.16
N MET A 492 -4.89 -32.65 -10.62
CA MET A 492 -4.85 -31.56 -11.59
C MET A 492 -5.07 -31.96 -13.05
N LYS A 493 -4.66 -33.19 -13.45
CA LYS A 493 -4.54 -33.56 -14.88
C LYS A 493 -5.82 -33.41 -15.70
N ASP A 494 -6.98 -33.53 -15.07
CA ASP A 494 -8.30 -33.49 -15.71
C ASP A 494 -9.06 -32.18 -15.39
N MET A 495 -8.43 -31.23 -14.70
CA MET A 495 -9.04 -29.92 -14.40
C MET A 495 -9.14 -29.06 -15.66
N ASP A 496 -10.26 -28.34 -15.80
CA ASP A 496 -10.42 -27.32 -16.82
C ASP A 496 -9.73 -25.99 -16.41
N PRO A 497 -9.55 -25.03 -17.35
CA PRO A 497 -8.84 -23.79 -17.06
C PRO A 497 -9.40 -22.98 -15.87
N PRO A 498 -10.73 -22.82 -15.70
CA PRO A 498 -11.28 -22.15 -14.52
C PRO A 498 -10.99 -22.89 -13.20
N THR A 499 -11.10 -24.22 -13.19
CA THR A 499 -10.84 -25.01 -11.97
C THR A 499 -9.37 -24.95 -11.57
N VAL A 500 -8.44 -25.10 -12.51
CA VAL A 500 -7.00 -25.01 -12.20
C VAL A 500 -6.59 -23.59 -11.81
N MET A 501 -7.26 -22.56 -12.34
CA MET A 501 -7.06 -21.17 -11.90
C MET A 501 -7.49 -20.98 -10.44
N ASN A 502 -8.65 -21.50 -10.04
CA ASN A 502 -9.10 -21.47 -8.64
C ASN A 502 -8.14 -22.21 -7.71
N TYR A 503 -7.60 -23.35 -8.17
CA TYR A 503 -6.60 -24.13 -7.46
C TYR A 503 -5.27 -23.35 -7.28
N SER A 504 -4.77 -22.71 -8.34
CA SER A 504 -3.61 -21.80 -8.29
C SER A 504 -3.82 -20.63 -7.31
N GLN A 505 -5.01 -20.02 -7.33
CA GLN A 505 -5.36 -18.93 -6.42
C GLN A 505 -5.47 -19.41 -4.96
N LEU A 506 -5.98 -20.62 -4.72
CA LEU A 506 -5.98 -21.22 -3.38
C LEU A 506 -4.55 -21.40 -2.87
N GLY A 507 -3.66 -22.02 -3.65
CA GLY A 507 -2.26 -22.17 -3.29
C GLY A 507 -1.60 -20.82 -2.99
N THR A 508 -1.83 -19.81 -3.84
CA THR A 508 -1.32 -18.45 -3.63
C THR A 508 -1.83 -17.81 -2.33
N ARG A 509 -3.12 -17.95 -2.01
CA ARG A 509 -3.71 -17.43 -0.76
C ARG A 509 -3.11 -18.12 0.47
N VAL A 510 -2.92 -19.44 0.42
CA VAL A 510 -2.33 -20.23 1.51
C VAL A 510 -0.88 -19.82 1.74
N LEU A 511 -0.07 -19.74 0.69
CA LEU A 511 1.33 -19.31 0.80
C LEU A 511 1.45 -17.86 1.30
N MET A 512 0.58 -16.94 0.86
CA MET A 512 0.52 -15.59 1.43
C MET A 512 0.12 -15.59 2.91
N THR A 513 -0.70 -16.53 3.36
CA THR A 513 -1.06 -16.68 4.78
C THR A 513 0.15 -17.08 5.63
N ILE A 514 0.99 -17.98 5.11
CA ILE A 514 2.25 -18.39 5.75
C ILE A 514 3.23 -17.22 5.80
N GLU A 515 3.43 -16.53 4.67
CA GLU A 515 4.34 -15.39 4.54
C GLU A 515 3.95 -14.24 5.47
N ARG A 516 2.64 -13.95 5.58
CA ARG A 516 2.09 -12.90 6.45
C ARG A 516 1.82 -13.36 7.89
N CYS A 517 2.13 -14.61 8.23
CA CYS A 517 1.94 -15.14 9.58
C CYS A 517 2.64 -14.25 10.60
N SER A 518 1.95 -13.94 11.71
CA SER A 518 2.48 -13.05 12.75
C SER A 518 3.68 -13.67 13.49
N LYS A 519 3.83 -15.00 13.40
CA LYS A 519 4.91 -15.79 13.98
C LYS A 519 6.01 -16.04 12.93
N PRO A 520 7.30 -16.06 13.33
CA PRO A 520 8.37 -16.52 12.47
C PRO A 520 8.21 -17.99 12.09
N THR A 521 8.55 -18.32 10.84
CA THR A 521 8.37 -19.62 10.20
C THR A 521 9.69 -20.15 9.67
N ILE A 522 9.96 -21.44 9.89
CA ILE A 522 11.17 -22.12 9.40
C ILE A 522 10.75 -23.33 8.58
N ALA A 523 11.08 -23.36 7.29
CA ALA A 523 10.98 -24.56 6.47
C ALA A 523 12.20 -25.46 6.76
N ALA A 524 11.95 -26.65 7.30
CA ALA A 524 12.92 -27.71 7.48
C ALA A 524 12.77 -28.72 6.33
N VAL A 525 13.51 -28.47 5.23
CA VAL A 525 13.41 -29.23 3.98
C VAL A 525 14.24 -30.51 4.05
N ASN A 526 13.56 -31.63 4.33
CA ASN A 526 14.14 -32.95 4.57
C ASN A 526 14.49 -33.74 3.29
N GLY A 527 13.92 -33.37 2.13
CA GLY A 527 14.11 -34.09 0.86
C GLY A 527 13.76 -33.23 -0.35
N PHE A 528 13.10 -33.81 -1.35
CA PHE A 528 12.60 -33.06 -2.52
C PHE A 528 11.65 -31.91 -2.11
N ALA A 529 11.97 -30.70 -2.57
CA ALA A 529 11.12 -29.51 -2.56
C ALA A 529 11.01 -29.02 -4.01
N LEU A 530 10.00 -29.52 -4.73
CA LEU A 530 9.85 -29.30 -6.18
C LEU A 530 8.54 -28.59 -6.47
N GLY A 531 8.53 -27.69 -7.46
CA GLY A 531 7.33 -26.97 -7.88
C GLY A 531 6.65 -26.25 -6.71
N GLY A 532 5.36 -26.55 -6.51
CA GLY A 532 4.59 -26.13 -5.33
C GLY A 532 5.26 -26.36 -3.96
N GLY A 533 6.12 -27.37 -3.82
CA GLY A 533 6.90 -27.58 -2.59
C GLY A 533 8.05 -26.59 -2.39
N MET A 534 8.71 -26.19 -3.47
CA MET A 534 9.69 -25.10 -3.43
C MET A 534 8.98 -23.76 -3.19
N GLU A 535 7.83 -23.54 -3.82
CA GLU A 535 6.99 -22.36 -3.59
C GLU A 535 6.55 -22.26 -2.11
N LEU A 536 6.16 -23.38 -1.51
CA LEU A 536 5.82 -23.47 -0.09
C LEU A 536 7.01 -23.18 0.83
N ALA A 537 8.20 -23.70 0.51
CA ALA A 537 9.41 -23.42 1.28
C ALA A 537 9.78 -21.92 1.20
N MET A 538 9.68 -21.30 0.02
CA MET A 538 9.93 -19.86 -0.20
C MET A 538 8.91 -18.94 0.48
N ALA A 539 7.75 -19.45 0.88
CA ALA A 539 6.77 -18.68 1.66
C ALA A 539 7.11 -18.62 3.15
N CYS A 540 8.03 -19.47 3.64
CA CYS A 540 8.55 -19.40 5.00
C CYS A 540 9.67 -18.36 5.12
N ASP A 541 9.91 -17.85 6.33
CA ASP A 541 10.89 -16.78 6.58
C ASP A 541 12.35 -17.28 6.49
N ILE A 542 12.59 -18.53 6.90
CA ILE A 542 13.90 -19.16 6.93
C ILE A 542 13.79 -20.55 6.33
N ILE A 543 14.73 -20.91 5.45
CA ILE A 543 14.82 -22.27 4.88
C ILE A 543 16.11 -22.93 5.38
N TYR A 544 15.96 -24.04 6.09
CA TYR A 544 17.04 -24.99 6.40
C TYR A 544 16.82 -26.26 5.58
N ALA A 545 17.91 -26.84 5.09
CA ALA A 545 17.85 -27.99 4.21
C ALA A 545 18.73 -29.14 4.70
N SER A 546 18.26 -30.36 4.52
CA SER A 546 19.12 -31.54 4.57
C SER A 546 20.11 -31.52 3.40
N GLU A 547 21.31 -32.05 3.59
CA GLU A 547 22.26 -32.33 2.50
C GLU A 547 21.65 -33.18 1.37
N LYS A 548 20.64 -34.01 1.67
CA LYS A 548 19.92 -34.82 0.68
C LYS A 548 18.83 -34.06 -0.07
N ALA A 549 18.50 -32.82 0.33
CA ALA A 549 17.44 -32.05 -0.27
C ALA A 549 17.78 -31.60 -1.69
N LYS A 550 16.73 -31.53 -2.52
CA LYS A 550 16.79 -31.06 -3.91
C LYS A 550 15.68 -30.04 -4.11
N PHE A 551 16.03 -28.93 -4.75
CA PHE A 551 15.14 -27.81 -5.03
C PHE A 551 14.98 -27.64 -6.54
N GLY A 552 13.80 -27.28 -7.02
CA GLY A 552 13.58 -26.99 -8.43
C GLY A 552 12.15 -26.56 -8.75
N GLN A 553 11.97 -25.95 -9.92
CA GLN A 553 10.67 -25.57 -10.49
C GLN A 553 10.46 -26.32 -11.82
N PRO A 554 10.21 -27.65 -11.78
CA PRO A 554 10.18 -28.49 -12.97
C PRO A 554 8.86 -28.40 -13.78
N GLU A 555 7.96 -27.47 -13.46
CA GLU A 555 6.65 -27.30 -14.10
C GLU A 555 6.72 -27.20 -15.62
N ILE A 556 7.79 -26.61 -16.16
CA ILE A 556 8.00 -26.47 -17.60
C ILE A 556 8.07 -27.83 -18.32
N ASN A 557 8.55 -28.88 -17.64
CA ASN A 557 8.60 -30.24 -18.17
C ASN A 557 7.21 -30.89 -18.30
N LEU A 558 6.19 -30.31 -17.65
CA LEU A 558 4.78 -30.68 -17.79
C LEU A 558 4.02 -29.74 -18.74
N GLY A 559 4.72 -28.82 -19.40
CA GLY A 559 4.11 -27.83 -20.29
C GLY A 559 3.35 -26.72 -19.56
N VAL A 560 3.59 -26.53 -18.27
CA VAL A 560 2.95 -25.49 -17.44
C VAL A 560 3.99 -24.60 -16.75
N THR A 561 3.55 -23.56 -16.06
CA THR A 561 4.42 -22.61 -15.33
C THR A 561 4.13 -22.68 -13.84
N PRO A 562 5.08 -22.33 -12.93
CA PRO A 562 4.82 -22.31 -11.50
C PRO A 562 3.62 -21.45 -11.14
N GLY A 563 2.69 -22.04 -10.39
CA GLY A 563 1.34 -21.52 -10.20
C GLY A 563 1.03 -20.96 -8.81
N PHE A 564 1.91 -21.13 -7.81
CA PHE A 564 1.70 -20.62 -6.43
C PHE A 564 2.63 -19.45 -6.06
N GLY A 565 3.27 -18.83 -7.06
CA GLY A 565 4.08 -17.61 -6.95
C GLY A 565 5.59 -17.81 -7.17
N GLY A 566 6.01 -18.97 -7.66
CA GLY A 566 7.39 -19.35 -7.92
C GLY A 566 8.09 -18.43 -8.93
N THR A 567 7.36 -18.01 -9.97
CA THR A 567 7.84 -17.02 -10.96
C THR A 567 8.11 -15.64 -10.36
N GLN A 568 7.62 -15.37 -9.15
CA GLN A 568 7.75 -14.09 -8.46
C GLN A 568 8.75 -14.15 -7.30
N ARG A 569 8.62 -15.16 -6.42
CA ARG A 569 9.48 -15.29 -5.23
C ARG A 569 10.90 -15.67 -5.57
N LEU A 570 11.09 -16.64 -6.47
CA LEU A 570 12.41 -17.13 -6.83
C LEU A 570 13.35 -16.03 -7.36
N PRO A 571 12.97 -15.22 -8.37
CA PRO A 571 13.87 -14.16 -8.86
C PRO A 571 14.12 -13.04 -7.85
N ARG A 572 13.24 -12.85 -6.85
CA ARG A 572 13.46 -11.89 -5.75
C ARG A 572 14.47 -12.41 -4.73
N LEU A 573 14.58 -13.73 -4.58
CA LEU A 573 15.49 -14.39 -3.64
C LEU A 573 16.89 -14.63 -4.24
N ILE A 574 16.97 -15.17 -5.45
CA ILE A 574 18.24 -15.61 -6.07
C ILE A 574 18.68 -14.78 -7.29
N GLY A 575 17.92 -13.72 -7.60
CA GLY A 575 18.15 -12.89 -8.77
C GLY A 575 17.56 -13.47 -10.06
N LYS A 576 17.31 -12.57 -11.03
CA LYS A 576 16.60 -12.90 -12.28
C LYS A 576 17.29 -13.99 -13.12
N ALA A 577 18.61 -13.92 -13.28
CA ALA A 577 19.33 -14.81 -14.21
C ALA A 577 19.28 -16.27 -13.74
N ALA A 578 19.70 -16.54 -12.50
CA ALA A 578 19.67 -17.88 -11.91
C ALA A 578 18.23 -18.42 -11.82
N ALA A 579 17.27 -17.57 -11.47
CA ALA A 579 15.87 -17.98 -11.44
C ALA A 579 15.35 -18.39 -12.83
N LEU A 580 15.65 -17.63 -13.89
CA LEU A 580 15.23 -17.99 -15.25
C LEU A 580 15.91 -19.26 -15.75
N GLU A 581 17.17 -19.52 -15.39
CA GLU A 581 17.82 -20.79 -15.73
C GLU A 581 17.03 -21.97 -15.17
N LEU A 582 16.73 -21.97 -13.87
CA LEU A 582 15.94 -23.05 -13.24
C LEU A 582 14.51 -23.15 -13.79
N LEU A 583 13.84 -22.02 -14.02
CA LEU A 583 12.46 -21.98 -14.50
C LEU A 583 12.33 -22.43 -15.96
N LEU A 584 13.33 -22.15 -16.80
CA LEU A 584 13.29 -22.47 -18.23
C LEU A 584 13.83 -23.87 -18.53
N THR A 585 14.80 -24.38 -17.76
CA THR A 585 15.29 -25.76 -17.92
C THR A 585 14.49 -26.77 -17.13
N GLY A 586 13.84 -26.34 -16.03
CA GLY A 586 13.18 -27.25 -15.09
C GLY A 586 14.15 -28.11 -14.28
N ASP A 587 15.45 -27.75 -14.27
CA ASP A 587 16.49 -28.50 -13.56
C ASP A 587 16.34 -28.40 -12.04
N THR A 588 16.89 -29.40 -11.36
CA THR A 588 17.00 -29.40 -9.90
C THR A 588 18.40 -29.02 -9.45
N ILE A 589 18.48 -28.30 -8.34
CA ILE A 589 19.73 -27.96 -7.65
C ILE A 589 19.83 -28.69 -6.31
N THR A 590 21.08 -28.91 -5.88
CA THR A 590 21.39 -29.44 -4.54
C THR A 590 21.09 -28.42 -3.44
N ALA A 591 20.95 -28.89 -2.20
CA ALA A 591 20.86 -28.02 -1.04
C ALA A 591 22.04 -27.03 -0.92
N GLN A 592 23.25 -27.47 -1.30
CA GLN A 592 24.45 -26.64 -1.25
C GLN A 592 24.44 -25.53 -2.31
N GLN A 593 24.07 -25.86 -3.56
CA GLN A 593 23.85 -24.84 -4.61
C GLN A 593 22.74 -23.86 -4.22
N ALA A 594 21.64 -24.34 -3.64
CA ALA A 594 20.56 -23.49 -3.16
C ALA A 594 21.04 -22.52 -2.06
N ARG A 595 21.96 -22.94 -1.19
CA ARG A 595 22.61 -22.06 -0.21
C ARG A 595 23.52 -21.02 -0.86
N GLU A 596 24.33 -21.43 -1.85
CA GLU A 596 25.22 -20.52 -2.59
C GLU A 596 24.46 -19.44 -3.36
N LEU A 597 23.27 -19.76 -3.86
CA LEU A 597 22.36 -18.82 -4.51
C LEU A 597 21.58 -17.92 -3.53
N GLY A 598 21.67 -18.17 -2.21
CA GLY A 598 20.98 -17.38 -1.19
C GLY A 598 19.55 -17.82 -0.88
N LEU A 599 19.08 -18.94 -1.44
CA LEU A 599 17.75 -19.51 -1.15
C LEU A 599 17.70 -20.21 0.21
N VAL A 600 18.76 -20.93 0.58
CA VAL A 600 18.85 -21.72 1.81
C VAL A 600 19.79 -21.06 2.80
N SER A 601 19.35 -20.88 4.06
CA SER A 601 20.16 -20.27 5.12
C SER A 601 21.19 -21.23 5.73
N ARG A 602 20.83 -22.52 5.85
CA ARG A 602 21.70 -23.55 6.46
C ARG A 602 21.46 -24.91 5.82
N VAL A 603 22.55 -25.62 5.52
CA VAL A 603 22.54 -27.02 5.08
C VAL A 603 23.17 -27.85 6.19
N VAL A 604 22.53 -28.97 6.55
CA VAL A 604 22.98 -29.88 7.61
C VAL A 604 22.73 -31.34 7.25
N ALA A 605 23.40 -32.26 7.94
CA ALA A 605 23.12 -33.69 7.85
C ALA A 605 21.61 -33.99 8.12
N PRO A 606 21.00 -34.99 7.46
CA PRO A 606 19.57 -35.30 7.58
C PRO A 606 19.07 -35.40 9.04
N GLU A 607 19.78 -36.11 9.89
CA GLU A 607 19.48 -36.32 11.30
C GLU A 607 19.60 -35.05 12.16
N ALA A 608 20.34 -34.05 11.68
CA ALA A 608 20.54 -32.77 12.35
C ALA A 608 19.53 -31.69 11.92
N LEU A 609 18.70 -31.93 10.91
CA LEU A 609 17.80 -30.92 10.33
C LEU A 609 16.77 -30.38 11.32
N LEU A 610 15.93 -31.27 11.88
CA LEU A 610 14.93 -30.85 12.86
C LEU A 610 15.56 -30.32 14.15
N PRO A 611 16.62 -30.93 14.72
CA PRO A 611 17.36 -30.34 15.83
C PRO A 611 17.85 -28.90 15.56
N ALA A 612 18.42 -28.65 14.38
CA ALA A 612 18.90 -27.31 14.00
C ALA A 612 17.75 -26.30 13.84
N ALA A 613 16.62 -26.71 13.25
CA ALA A 613 15.43 -25.88 13.16
C ALA A 613 14.86 -25.56 14.55
N GLN A 614 14.77 -26.57 15.43
CA GLN A 614 14.30 -26.45 16.80
C GLN A 614 15.18 -25.52 17.64
N GLU A 615 16.50 -25.61 17.48
CA GLU A 615 17.47 -24.73 18.16
C GLU A 615 17.22 -23.25 17.80
N THR A 616 17.10 -22.95 16.50
CA THR A 616 16.81 -21.58 16.04
C THR A 616 15.41 -21.13 16.48
N ALA A 617 14.39 -21.98 16.34
CA ALA A 617 13.04 -21.71 16.80
C ALA A 617 12.98 -21.40 18.30
N SER A 618 13.75 -22.11 19.13
CA SER A 618 13.85 -21.88 20.58
C SER A 618 14.47 -20.52 20.91
N ARG A 619 15.52 -20.13 20.18
CA ARG A 619 16.14 -18.80 20.34
C ARG A 619 15.20 -17.67 19.92
N ILE A 620 14.39 -17.90 18.88
CA ILE A 620 13.34 -16.97 18.44
C ILE A 620 12.23 -16.91 19.50
N ALA A 621 11.70 -18.05 19.94
CA ALA A 621 10.60 -18.14 20.89
C ALA A 621 10.91 -17.49 22.25
N ALA A 622 12.19 -17.36 22.60
CA ALA A 622 12.67 -16.66 23.79
C ALA A 622 12.74 -15.13 23.66
N LYS A 623 12.33 -14.52 22.53
CA LYS A 623 12.30 -13.06 22.33
C LYS A 623 10.89 -12.49 22.56
N GLY A 624 10.79 -11.17 22.68
CA GLY A 624 9.51 -10.48 22.81
C GLY A 624 8.62 -10.67 21.58
N ALA A 625 7.44 -11.26 21.77
CA ALA A 625 6.61 -11.76 20.67
C ALA A 625 6.07 -10.64 19.77
N PHE A 626 5.66 -9.53 20.38
CA PHE A 626 5.20 -8.37 19.62
C PHE A 626 6.33 -7.79 18.75
N ALA A 627 7.53 -7.67 19.31
CA ALA A 627 8.70 -7.18 18.61
C ALA A 627 9.11 -8.09 17.44
N LEU A 628 9.04 -9.42 17.60
CA LEU A 628 9.26 -10.36 16.50
C LEU A 628 8.26 -10.15 15.36
N SER A 629 6.98 -10.02 15.70
CA SER A 629 5.92 -9.78 14.71
C SER A 629 6.14 -8.46 13.96
N GLN A 630 6.49 -7.38 14.68
CA GLN A 630 6.79 -6.10 14.06
C GLN A 630 8.05 -6.16 13.19
N LEU A 631 9.10 -6.85 13.63
CA LEU A 631 10.34 -7.03 12.87
C LEU A 631 10.06 -7.74 11.55
N LYS A 632 9.36 -8.88 11.60
CA LYS A 632 8.97 -9.62 10.39
C LYS A 632 8.17 -8.75 9.43
N ARG A 633 7.17 -8.01 9.94
CA ARG A 633 6.37 -7.07 9.13
C ARG A 633 7.21 -5.96 8.52
N ALA A 634 8.15 -5.40 9.26
CA ALA A 634 9.05 -4.34 8.78
C ALA A 634 9.87 -4.81 7.57
N VAL A 635 10.44 -6.02 7.66
CA VAL A 635 11.23 -6.60 6.58
C VAL A 635 10.36 -6.95 5.38
N ILE A 636 9.35 -7.79 5.55
CA ILE A 636 8.54 -8.33 4.44
C ILE A 636 7.84 -7.19 3.69
N ASN A 637 7.16 -6.28 4.40
CA ASN A 637 6.47 -5.19 3.73
C ASN A 637 7.43 -4.10 3.26
N GLY A 638 8.54 -3.88 3.98
CA GLY A 638 9.52 -2.85 3.63
C GLY A 638 10.27 -3.14 2.34
N LEU A 639 10.52 -4.42 2.02
CA LEU A 639 11.12 -4.83 0.74
C LEU A 639 10.27 -4.47 -0.48
N GLU A 640 8.95 -4.35 -0.30
CA GLU A 640 8.00 -3.95 -1.36
C GLU A 640 7.78 -2.43 -1.42
N MET A 641 8.54 -1.64 -0.65
CA MET A 641 8.43 -0.20 -0.58
C MET A 641 9.70 0.50 -1.11
N PRO A 642 9.59 1.73 -1.63
CA PRO A 642 10.76 2.60 -1.77
C PRO A 642 11.44 2.77 -0.42
N LEU A 643 12.77 2.72 -0.39
CA LEU A 643 13.56 2.69 0.85
C LEU A 643 13.15 3.78 1.86
N GLU A 644 12.94 5.02 1.41
CA GLU A 644 12.54 6.12 2.30
C GLU A 644 11.19 5.85 2.98
N ALA A 645 10.23 5.25 2.27
CA ALA A 645 8.94 4.86 2.84
C ALA A 645 9.09 3.66 3.79
N ALA A 646 9.95 2.69 3.45
CA ALA A 646 10.26 1.55 4.30
C ALA A 646 10.86 1.97 5.64
N LEU A 647 11.81 2.92 5.64
CA LEU A 647 12.43 3.45 6.87
C LEU A 647 11.44 4.19 7.77
N VAL A 648 10.50 4.93 7.16
CA VAL A 648 9.40 5.56 7.91
C VAL A 648 8.43 4.52 8.48
N TYR A 649 8.14 3.46 7.71
CA TYR A 649 7.32 2.34 8.19
C TYR A 649 7.98 1.63 9.36
N GLU A 650 9.27 1.28 9.24
CA GLU A 650 10.09 0.71 10.31
C GLU A 650 10.08 1.57 11.57
N SER A 651 10.26 2.89 11.44
CA SER A 651 10.25 3.83 12.58
C SER A 651 8.94 3.78 13.36
N HIS A 652 7.79 3.64 12.69
CA HIS A 652 6.50 3.49 13.36
C HIS A 652 6.38 2.14 14.09
N LEU A 653 6.78 1.05 13.44
CA LEU A 653 6.74 -0.29 14.04
C LEU A 653 7.67 -0.38 15.25
N PHE A 654 8.85 0.23 15.17
CA PHE A 654 9.78 0.39 16.30
C PHE A 654 9.15 1.18 17.44
N GLY A 655 8.49 2.31 17.14
CA GLY A 655 7.78 3.11 18.13
C GLY A 655 6.66 2.33 18.84
N LEU A 656 5.91 1.47 18.13
CA LEU A 656 4.87 0.63 18.73
C LEU A 656 5.43 -0.34 19.78
N CYS A 657 6.66 -0.84 19.61
CA CYS A 657 7.29 -1.71 20.60
C CYS A 657 7.43 -1.02 21.97
N PHE A 658 7.59 0.31 22.03
CA PHE A 658 7.73 1.06 23.29
C PHE A 658 6.44 1.14 24.13
N ALA A 659 5.30 0.72 23.57
CA ALA A 659 4.05 0.58 24.29
C ALA A 659 3.90 -0.79 24.98
N THR A 660 4.84 -1.72 24.79
CA THR A 660 4.73 -3.10 25.30
C THR A 660 5.46 -3.31 26.63
N PRO A 661 4.97 -4.21 27.51
CA PRO A 661 5.69 -4.63 28.71
C PRO A 661 7.07 -5.22 28.40
N ASP A 662 7.17 -6.00 27.31
CA ASP A 662 8.42 -6.62 26.84
C ASP A 662 9.53 -5.60 26.56
N GLN A 663 9.19 -4.44 26.01
CA GLN A 663 10.19 -3.39 25.79
C GLN A 663 10.74 -2.86 27.12
N LYS A 664 9.87 -2.62 28.11
CA LYS A 664 10.30 -2.17 29.45
C LYS A 664 11.19 -3.20 30.10
N GLU A 665 10.75 -4.45 30.13
CA GLU A 665 11.51 -5.56 30.69
C GLU A 665 12.86 -5.75 29.98
N GLY A 666 12.88 -5.78 28.65
CA GLY A 666 14.09 -6.01 27.87
C GLY A 666 15.15 -4.94 28.09
N MET A 667 14.76 -3.66 28.08
CA MET A 667 15.70 -2.56 28.29
C MET A 667 16.15 -2.44 29.74
N THR A 668 15.25 -2.65 30.71
CA THR A 668 15.61 -2.70 32.14
C THR A 668 16.59 -3.84 32.41
N ALA A 669 16.30 -5.06 31.94
CA ALA A 669 17.17 -6.21 32.10
C ALA A 669 18.56 -5.99 31.50
N PHE A 670 18.64 -5.30 30.35
CA PHE A 670 19.91 -4.94 29.72
C PHE A 670 20.74 -3.99 30.59
N VAL A 671 20.12 -2.92 31.12
CA VAL A 671 20.79 -1.97 32.02
C VAL A 671 21.23 -2.66 33.32
N GLU A 672 20.39 -3.53 33.86
CA GLU A 672 20.65 -4.31 35.09
C GLU A 672 21.55 -5.53 34.87
N LYS A 673 21.98 -5.80 33.62
CA LYS A 673 22.82 -6.95 33.23
C LYS A 673 22.24 -8.32 33.66
N ARG A 674 20.92 -8.47 33.61
CA ARG A 674 20.22 -9.74 33.87
C ARG A 674 19.54 -10.28 32.60
N LYS A 675 19.15 -11.54 32.62
CA LYS A 675 18.38 -12.14 31.52
C LYS A 675 16.94 -11.57 31.51
N PRO A 676 16.42 -11.09 30.37
CA PRO A 676 15.05 -10.61 30.29
C PRO A 676 14.05 -11.77 30.32
N SER A 677 12.87 -11.52 30.90
CA SER A 677 11.72 -12.43 30.94
C SER A 677 10.55 -11.85 30.14
N PHE A 678 10.54 -12.09 28.83
CA PHE A 678 9.49 -11.62 27.92
C PHE A 678 8.17 -12.41 28.10
N GLN A 679 7.04 -11.70 28.07
CA GLN A 679 5.69 -12.21 28.35
C GLN A 679 5.00 -12.82 27.14
#